data_AF-A0A8J7AY96-F1
#
_entry.id   AF-A0A8J7AY96-F1
#
_cell.length_a   1.000
_cell.length_b   1.000
_cell.length_c   1.000
_cell.angle_alpha   90.00
_cell.angle_beta   90.00
_cell.angle_gamma   90.00
#
_symmetry.space_group_name_H-M   'P 1'
#
loop_
_entity.id
_entity.type
_entity.pdbx_description
1 polymer ?
#
loop_
_entity_poly.entity_id
_entity_poly.type
_entity_poly.pdbx_seq_one_letter_code
_entity_poly.pdbx_strand_id
1 'polypeptide(L)'
;MTARDRPSNHVLVVLALLSLFSFVGIGDRSHQWLWVSLRVVGCGAALSAAYGYSQEEETIQSTDEHTRLLEVANEVREGYEWQQYNLQLQHQREIEQYEQVLAQLQTQLQAAEVVNFDQMEAERERLALDYDRLQKERERLTQEQALLEEHYDRQQQALEAREAALREQEEAFEAAMREQIAQERDRLQAQEDALNERERLMLQHFEQEWAEREEFYAAIADAAVQESYSLKKPDLPRGTSHEELLAREAIRCLYEHGIVVKKPFVRPLPRDRFELCFEVLPVLVDGKLSTPIRSSGEALKKIEKDLLKPLRIAVPGCCADPIAEPIDGGLKLTFDVSGTDWEALERDRKARADAIHDPDPSHLATFVKENPQICLMGDSGEGKTTLINNLILLMEQDLGENVGLILTNPKPNEETDLSKLKYADFDSSIFGLLEAATEILYRLDLNTNALLERRTIPDNPLPIFTPLIYFFDEFSEIAGVWNRCKPEVMEEVLDEFAATLPPEKLHVMDFIRKRVSPSSFAGDLLKFCWRVGRSEKVKLLIAGQNLKASSIGVLITDLNQTAILYLGEAIREGIETRISSWQKESLNQEYAHRSQKVAEKKANRFYGLFVPKGSKAYFSTLPDEFAFSQDNASLETVQRQDEPAPDAPTAPGAPDLVQELERLWHLPSKGADPDRTGEDRTRTNAVPDPFDPLDPEINSSLTEAVLKNFDVYKSQTKVIEMVWNVGKSGTSNKYRAAKWKLRRILKKHDRNLPGKSWGEDPDDFKKFHEIL
;
A
#
# COMPACT_ATOMS: atom_id res chain seq x y z
N MET A 1 37.11 -125.27 39.82
CA MET A 1 37.86 -126.05 38.83
C MET A 1 38.34 -125.11 37.73
N THR A 2 39.65 -125.03 37.57
CA THR A 2 40.37 -124.30 36.53
C THR A 2 40.36 -125.06 35.19
N ALA A 3 40.21 -124.35 34.07
CA ALA A 3 40.68 -124.70 32.72
C ALA A 3 40.28 -123.52 31.80
N ARG A 4 41.11 -122.52 31.48
CA ARG A 4 42.31 -122.53 30.61
C ARG A 4 42.15 -123.39 29.35
N ASP A 5 42.30 -122.73 28.21
CA ASP A 5 42.36 -123.20 26.81
C ASP A 5 41.04 -123.32 26.02
N ARG A 6 40.44 -122.16 25.69
CA ARG A 6 39.45 -121.99 24.60
C ARG A 6 39.58 -120.70 23.72
N PRO A 7 40.74 -120.03 23.52
CA PRO A 7 40.77 -118.86 22.63
C PRO A 7 41.13 -119.13 21.16
N SER A 8 41.51 -120.35 20.73
CA SER A 8 42.04 -120.59 19.38
C SER A 8 40.97 -120.80 18.27
N ASN A 9 39.79 -121.34 18.58
CA ASN A 9 38.77 -121.64 17.56
C ASN A 9 37.88 -120.44 17.21
N HIS A 10 37.71 -119.47 18.12
CA HIS A 10 36.96 -118.24 17.83
C HIS A 10 37.74 -117.29 16.90
N VAL A 11 39.07 -117.31 16.94
CA VAL A 11 39.92 -116.50 16.06
C VAL A 11 39.83 -116.98 14.60
N LEU A 12 39.73 -118.29 14.36
CA LEU A 12 39.59 -118.86 13.02
C LEU A 12 38.22 -118.57 12.39
N VAL A 13 37.15 -118.54 13.20
CA VAL A 13 35.80 -118.18 12.75
C VAL A 13 35.71 -116.67 12.43
N VAL A 14 36.35 -115.82 13.22
CA VAL A 14 36.44 -114.38 12.96
C VAL A 14 37.24 -114.09 11.67
N LEU A 15 38.32 -114.83 11.41
CA LEU A 15 39.09 -114.71 10.16
C LEU A 15 38.30 -115.19 8.93
N ALA A 16 37.49 -116.24 9.05
CA ALA A 16 36.59 -116.68 7.99
C ALA A 16 35.50 -115.62 7.69
N LEU A 17 34.89 -115.01 8.70
CA LEU A 17 33.90 -113.93 8.53
C LEU A 17 34.51 -112.65 7.95
N LEU A 18 35.74 -112.29 8.32
CA LEU A 18 36.46 -111.15 7.73
C LEU A 18 36.77 -111.34 6.24
N SER A 19 36.92 -112.58 5.77
CA SER A 19 37.13 -112.87 4.35
C SER A 19 35.88 -112.62 3.47
N LEU A 20 34.67 -112.67 4.04
CA LEU A 20 33.42 -112.36 3.34
C LEU A 20 33.29 -110.86 3.01
N PHE A 21 33.93 -109.98 3.79
CA PHE A 21 34.01 -108.54 3.48
C PHE A 21 34.97 -108.20 2.32
N SER A 22 35.78 -109.15 1.85
CA SER A 22 36.72 -108.95 0.73
C SER A 22 36.05 -108.80 -0.64
N PHE A 23 34.72 -108.93 -0.74
CA PHE A 23 33.96 -108.64 -1.96
C PHE A 23 33.72 -107.13 -2.19
N VAL A 24 33.95 -106.28 -1.18
CA VAL A 24 33.77 -104.82 -1.27
C VAL A 24 34.98 -104.11 -1.93
N GLY A 25 36.14 -104.78 -2.05
CA GLY A 25 37.40 -104.21 -2.57
C GLY A 25 37.71 -104.47 -4.05
N ILE A 26 36.72 -104.77 -4.90
CA ILE A 26 36.93 -105.19 -6.31
C ILE A 26 37.48 -104.05 -7.21
N GLY A 27 37.47 -102.79 -6.75
CA GLY A 27 37.94 -101.62 -7.50
C GLY A 27 39.38 -101.16 -7.27
N ASP A 28 40.09 -101.66 -6.26
CA ASP A 28 41.44 -101.17 -5.91
C ASP A 28 42.56 -102.04 -6.54
N ARG A 29 43.09 -101.57 -7.68
CA ARG A 29 44.18 -102.27 -8.40
C ARG A 29 45.51 -102.25 -7.66
N SER A 30 45.72 -101.31 -6.73
CA SER A 30 47.04 -101.09 -6.12
C SER A 30 47.37 -102.06 -4.97
N HIS A 31 46.36 -102.74 -4.41
CA HIS A 31 46.51 -103.67 -3.28
C HIS A 31 45.88 -105.04 -3.54
N GLN A 32 45.78 -105.43 -4.82
CA GLN A 32 45.18 -106.71 -5.24
C GLN A 32 45.79 -107.92 -4.55
N TRP A 33 47.10 -107.92 -4.32
CA TRP A 33 47.80 -109.00 -3.65
C TRP A 33 47.37 -109.17 -2.19
N LEU A 34 47.06 -108.08 -1.49
CA LEU A 34 46.59 -108.10 -0.10
C LEU A 34 45.19 -108.74 -0.02
N TRP A 35 44.28 -108.34 -0.91
CA TRP A 35 42.91 -108.86 -0.96
C TRP A 35 42.84 -110.32 -1.39
N VAL A 36 43.69 -110.73 -2.34
CA VAL A 36 43.84 -112.14 -2.72
C VAL A 36 44.41 -112.94 -1.55
N SER A 37 45.41 -112.43 -0.85
CA SER A 37 45.98 -113.09 0.33
C SER A 37 44.93 -113.28 1.43
N LEU A 38 44.08 -112.28 1.67
CA LEU A 38 43.01 -112.36 2.66
C LEU A 38 41.95 -113.41 2.30
N ARG A 39 41.64 -113.58 1.01
CA ARG A 39 40.75 -114.65 0.52
C ARG A 39 41.37 -116.02 0.65
N VAL A 40 42.66 -116.17 0.35
CA VAL A 40 43.38 -117.45 0.51
C VAL A 40 43.47 -117.85 1.98
N VAL A 41 43.73 -116.90 2.88
CA VAL A 41 43.74 -117.14 4.33
C VAL A 41 42.33 -117.44 4.85
N GLY A 42 41.31 -116.74 4.36
CA GLY A 42 39.91 -117.00 4.70
C GLY A 42 39.41 -118.37 4.23
N CYS A 43 39.69 -118.75 2.98
CA CYS A 43 39.40 -120.08 2.46
C CYS A 43 40.21 -121.18 3.18
N GLY A 44 41.46 -120.90 3.54
CA GLY A 44 42.29 -121.80 4.35
C GLY A 44 41.76 -121.99 5.76
N ALA A 45 41.23 -120.94 6.40
CA ALA A 45 40.60 -121.00 7.71
C ALA A 45 39.23 -121.70 7.65
N ALA A 46 38.45 -121.50 6.59
CA ALA A 46 37.18 -122.19 6.36
C ALA A 46 37.39 -123.68 6.02
N LEU A 47 38.40 -124.01 5.21
CA LEU A 47 38.82 -125.39 4.98
C LEU A 47 39.36 -126.03 6.26
N SER A 48 40.18 -125.33 7.06
CA SER A 48 40.68 -125.86 8.33
C SER A 48 39.59 -126.03 9.39
N ALA A 49 38.55 -125.19 9.38
CA ALA A 49 37.38 -125.34 10.25
C ALA A 49 36.45 -126.45 9.77
N ALA A 50 36.31 -126.65 8.45
CA ALA A 50 35.57 -127.77 7.88
C ALA A 50 36.31 -129.11 8.03
N TYR A 51 37.64 -129.13 7.92
CA TYR A 51 38.50 -130.32 8.15
C TYR A 51 38.66 -130.63 9.64
N GLY A 52 38.66 -129.60 10.50
CA GLY A 52 38.73 -129.75 11.97
C GLY A 52 37.42 -130.21 12.62
N TYR A 53 36.29 -130.13 11.90
CA TYR A 53 35.00 -130.70 12.31
C TYR A 53 34.64 -132.00 11.56
N SER A 54 35.47 -132.45 10.62
CA SER A 54 35.26 -133.69 9.86
C SER A 54 36.36 -134.74 10.06
N GLN A 55 37.13 -134.67 11.16
CA GLN A 55 38.13 -135.68 11.56
C GLN A 55 38.22 -135.90 13.09
N GLU A 56 37.08 -136.01 13.75
CA GLU A 56 36.92 -136.84 14.96
C GLU A 56 35.70 -137.74 14.79
N GLU A 57 35.86 -138.78 13.95
CA GLU A 57 35.32 -140.14 14.09
C GLU A 57 35.41 -140.87 12.73
N GLU A 58 36.60 -141.39 12.41
CA GLU A 58 36.72 -142.71 11.76
C GLU A 58 38.18 -143.20 11.75
N THR A 59 38.35 -144.43 12.24
CA THR A 59 39.50 -145.36 12.11
C THR A 59 40.66 -145.30 13.13
N ILE A 60 40.61 -146.19 14.14
CA ILE A 60 41.68 -147.18 14.36
C ILE A 60 41.06 -148.59 14.38
N GLN A 61 41.17 -149.22 13.21
CA GLN A 61 41.53 -150.61 12.92
C GLN A 61 41.53 -151.68 14.03
N SER A 62 40.58 -152.61 13.87
CA SER A 62 40.72 -154.03 13.45
C SER A 62 41.64 -155.04 14.18
N THR A 63 41.09 -156.26 14.24
CA THR A 63 41.62 -157.61 14.58
C THR A 63 41.74 -157.89 16.08
N ASP A 64 41.13 -158.93 16.65
CA ASP A 64 40.96 -160.29 16.12
C ASP A 64 39.56 -160.89 16.37
N GLU A 65 39.22 -161.86 15.54
CA GLU A 65 37.90 -162.46 15.34
C GLU A 65 37.59 -163.61 16.31
N HIS A 66 36.31 -164.00 16.29
CA HIS A 66 35.74 -165.24 16.84
C HIS A 66 35.77 -165.39 18.37
N THR A 67 34.75 -164.90 19.06
CA THR A 67 33.48 -165.67 19.13
C THR A 67 32.29 -164.72 19.34
N ARG A 68 32.17 -163.81 18.37
CA ARG A 68 31.32 -162.61 18.31
C ARG A 68 29.96 -162.85 17.63
N LEU A 69 29.03 -163.58 18.25
CA LEU A 69 27.68 -163.73 17.68
C LEU A 69 26.48 -163.62 18.63
N LEU A 70 26.62 -163.33 19.92
CA LEU A 70 25.46 -163.37 20.83
C LEU A 70 25.22 -162.15 21.75
N GLU A 71 26.12 -161.17 21.86
CA GLU A 71 25.93 -160.04 22.81
C GLU A 71 25.76 -158.65 22.16
N VAL A 72 26.14 -158.44 20.89
CA VAL A 72 26.15 -157.09 20.23
C VAL A 72 24.77 -156.60 19.76
N ALA A 73 23.74 -157.45 19.70
CA ALA A 73 22.42 -157.05 19.21
C ALA A 73 21.61 -156.18 20.21
N ASN A 74 21.92 -156.22 21.50
CA ASN A 74 21.15 -155.48 22.51
C ASN A 74 21.66 -154.06 22.78
N GLU A 75 22.97 -153.79 22.68
CA GLU A 75 23.53 -152.45 23.03
C GLU A 75 23.34 -151.38 21.94
N VAL A 76 23.20 -151.77 20.66
CA VAL A 76 23.00 -150.80 19.55
C VAL A 76 21.56 -150.24 19.52
N ARG A 77 20.57 -150.96 20.06
CA ARG A 77 19.18 -150.50 20.10
C ARG A 77 18.96 -149.42 21.16
N GLU A 78 19.56 -149.57 22.34
CA GLU A 78 19.40 -148.62 23.45
C GLU A 78 20.09 -147.26 23.16
N GLY A 79 21.20 -147.24 22.41
CA GLY A 79 21.88 -146.00 22.03
C GLY A 79 21.10 -145.12 21.04
N TYR A 80 20.39 -145.74 20.07
CA TYR A 80 19.64 -145.01 19.05
C TYR A 80 18.34 -144.38 19.62
N GLU A 81 17.65 -145.08 20.52
CA GLU A 81 16.44 -144.57 21.19
C GLU A 81 16.77 -143.35 22.08
N TRP A 82 17.95 -143.33 22.71
CA TRP A 82 18.37 -142.22 23.58
C TRP A 82 18.72 -140.92 22.81
N GLN A 83 19.33 -141.03 21.63
CA GLN A 83 19.60 -139.85 20.78
C GLN A 83 18.31 -139.22 20.24
N GLN A 84 17.35 -140.04 19.79
CA GLN A 84 16.03 -139.58 19.36
C GLN A 84 15.30 -138.82 20.48
N TYR A 85 15.37 -139.32 21.71
CA TYR A 85 14.79 -138.67 22.88
C TYR A 85 15.41 -137.30 23.16
N ASN A 86 16.74 -137.17 23.12
CA ASN A 86 17.41 -135.89 23.36
C ASN A 86 17.12 -134.83 22.28
N LEU A 87 17.02 -135.25 21.01
CA LEU A 87 16.67 -134.34 19.92
C LEU A 87 15.23 -133.82 20.07
N GLN A 88 14.29 -134.70 20.45
CA GLN A 88 12.92 -134.29 20.76
C GLN A 88 12.84 -133.33 21.95
N LEU A 89 13.65 -133.57 22.99
CA LEU A 89 13.72 -132.68 24.15
C LEU A 89 14.29 -131.30 23.80
N GLN A 90 15.27 -131.23 22.89
CA GLN A 90 15.79 -129.96 22.38
C GLN A 90 14.75 -129.19 21.59
N HIS A 91 14.06 -129.85 20.66
CA HIS A 91 12.98 -129.19 19.90
C HIS A 91 11.83 -128.75 20.80
N GLN A 92 11.47 -129.51 21.84
CA GLN A 92 10.48 -129.05 22.83
C GLN A 92 10.92 -127.77 23.54
N ARG A 93 12.19 -127.68 23.96
CA ARG A 93 12.71 -126.45 24.60
C ARG A 93 12.73 -125.25 23.66
N GLU A 94 13.05 -125.46 22.38
CA GLU A 94 13.02 -124.39 21.38
C GLU A 94 11.58 -123.92 21.11
N ILE A 95 10.61 -124.84 21.02
CA ILE A 95 9.20 -124.52 20.87
C ILE A 95 8.71 -123.72 22.09
N GLU A 96 9.02 -124.15 23.31
CA GLU A 96 8.68 -123.42 24.54
C GLU A 96 9.27 -122.00 24.57
N GLN A 97 10.50 -121.82 24.08
CA GLN A 97 11.12 -120.50 23.98
C GLN A 97 10.40 -119.61 22.96
N TYR A 98 10.05 -120.13 21.78
CA TYR A 98 9.31 -119.36 20.78
C TYR A 98 7.89 -119.02 21.25
N GLU A 99 7.22 -119.92 21.95
CA GLU A 99 5.90 -119.67 22.55
C GLU A 99 5.97 -118.56 23.61
N GLN A 100 7.02 -118.54 24.44
CA GLN A 100 7.24 -117.46 25.40
C GLN A 100 7.47 -116.11 24.73
N VAL A 101 8.27 -116.07 23.66
CA VAL A 101 8.53 -114.83 22.91
C VAL A 101 7.28 -114.33 22.19
N LEU A 102 6.49 -115.23 21.58
CA LEU A 102 5.23 -114.88 20.94
C LEU A 102 4.21 -114.35 21.95
N ALA A 103 4.09 -114.97 23.12
CA ALA A 103 3.24 -114.48 24.19
C ALA A 103 3.69 -113.09 24.67
N GLN A 104 5.00 -112.86 24.83
CA GLN A 104 5.52 -111.56 25.25
C GLN A 104 5.25 -110.46 24.21
N LEU A 105 5.42 -110.74 22.91
CA LEU A 105 5.13 -109.81 21.83
C LEU A 105 3.62 -109.50 21.72
N GLN A 106 2.77 -110.52 21.87
CA GLN A 106 1.31 -110.30 21.91
C GLN A 106 0.90 -109.39 23.06
N THR A 107 1.52 -109.57 24.24
CA THR A 107 1.24 -108.75 25.41
C THR A 107 1.70 -107.30 25.20
N GLN A 108 2.87 -107.09 24.59
CA GLN A 108 3.38 -105.75 24.26
C GLN A 108 2.53 -105.03 23.21
N LEU A 109 2.07 -105.76 22.19
CA LEU A 109 1.22 -105.19 21.14
C LEU A 109 -0.15 -104.78 21.71
N GLN A 110 -0.78 -105.63 22.53
CA GLN A 110 -2.02 -105.28 23.22
C GLN A 110 -1.84 -104.06 24.14
N ALA A 111 -0.74 -103.99 24.90
CA ALA A 111 -0.45 -102.83 25.74
C ALA A 111 -0.26 -101.54 24.92
N ALA A 112 0.43 -101.61 23.77
CA ALA A 112 0.62 -100.47 22.89
C ALA A 112 -0.67 -100.01 22.20
N GLU A 113 -1.54 -100.94 21.80
CA GLU A 113 -2.86 -100.65 21.23
C GLU A 113 -3.76 -99.91 22.23
N VAL A 114 -3.78 -100.36 23.50
CA VAL A 114 -4.54 -99.69 24.56
C VAL A 114 -4.03 -98.26 24.79
N VAL A 115 -2.71 -98.07 24.91
CA VAL A 115 -2.14 -96.72 25.11
C VAL A 115 -2.43 -95.79 23.94
N ASN A 116 -2.33 -96.28 22.69
CA ASN A 116 -2.66 -95.48 21.52
C ASN A 116 -4.16 -95.15 21.46
N PHE A 117 -5.02 -96.09 21.85
CA PHE A 117 -6.45 -95.87 21.92
C PHE A 117 -6.80 -94.80 22.95
N ASP A 118 -6.22 -94.88 24.17
CA ASP A 118 -6.42 -93.90 25.23
C ASP A 118 -5.93 -92.49 24.82
N GLN A 119 -4.80 -92.40 24.10
CA GLN A 119 -4.30 -91.13 23.57
C GLN A 119 -5.25 -90.54 22.52
N MET A 120 -5.75 -91.36 21.59
CA MET A 120 -6.71 -90.93 20.58
C MET A 120 -8.05 -90.49 21.19
N GLU A 121 -8.54 -91.18 22.22
CA GLU A 121 -9.73 -90.75 22.95
C GLU A 121 -9.51 -89.42 23.66
N ALA A 122 -8.38 -89.25 24.36
CA ALA A 122 -8.05 -87.99 25.02
C ALA A 122 -7.91 -86.81 24.04
N GLU A 123 -7.32 -87.02 22.85
CA GLU A 123 -7.25 -86.01 21.80
C GLU A 123 -8.63 -85.67 21.23
N ARG A 124 -9.49 -86.68 21.05
CA ARG A 124 -10.87 -86.47 20.59
C ARG A 124 -11.69 -85.67 21.60
N GLU A 125 -11.57 -85.98 22.88
CA GLU A 125 -12.22 -85.23 23.96
C GLU A 125 -11.74 -83.77 24.00
N ARG A 126 -10.42 -83.56 23.87
CA ARG A 126 -9.84 -82.20 23.81
C ARG A 126 -10.38 -81.41 22.63
N LEU A 127 -10.41 -82.01 21.43
CA LEU A 127 -10.94 -81.36 20.23
C LEU A 127 -12.44 -81.05 20.34
N ALA A 128 -13.21 -81.92 20.99
CA ALA A 128 -14.63 -81.67 21.25
C ALA A 128 -14.83 -80.45 22.16
N LEU A 129 -14.03 -80.34 23.23
CA LEU A 129 -14.07 -79.19 24.14
C LEU A 129 -13.65 -77.88 23.44
N ASP A 130 -12.60 -77.93 22.61
CA ASP A 130 -12.16 -76.77 21.83
C ASP A 130 -13.20 -76.36 20.78
N TYR A 131 -13.87 -77.31 20.14
CA TYR A 131 -14.97 -77.04 19.22
C TYR A 131 -16.15 -76.35 19.92
N ASP A 132 -16.59 -76.86 21.06
CA ASP A 132 -17.67 -76.27 21.86
C ASP A 132 -17.31 -74.85 22.32
N ARG A 133 -16.05 -74.63 22.71
CA ARG A 133 -15.55 -73.30 23.07
C ARG A 133 -15.62 -72.33 21.89
N LEU A 134 -15.12 -72.73 20.72
CA LEU A 134 -15.14 -71.91 19.51
C LEU A 134 -16.56 -71.62 19.04
N GLN A 135 -17.48 -72.57 19.20
CA GLN A 135 -18.89 -72.38 18.86
C GLN A 135 -19.52 -71.30 19.77
N LYS A 136 -19.27 -71.34 21.07
CA LYS A 136 -19.73 -70.29 22.01
C LYS A 136 -19.13 -68.92 21.71
N GLU A 137 -17.84 -68.87 21.35
CA GLU A 137 -17.19 -67.61 20.96
C GLU A 137 -17.80 -67.04 19.67
N ARG A 138 -18.12 -67.89 18.68
CA ARG A 138 -18.80 -67.48 17.45
C ARG A 138 -20.21 -66.94 17.73
N GLU A 139 -21.00 -67.64 18.53
CA GLU A 139 -22.36 -67.21 18.92
C GLU A 139 -22.31 -65.86 19.63
N ARG A 140 -21.36 -65.67 20.55
CA ARG A 140 -21.13 -64.40 21.23
C ARG A 140 -20.79 -63.28 20.25
N LEU A 141 -19.86 -63.50 19.32
CA LEU A 141 -19.49 -62.49 18.32
C LEU A 141 -20.67 -62.14 17.39
N THR A 142 -21.50 -63.12 17.02
CA THR A 142 -22.71 -62.86 16.23
C THR A 142 -23.72 -62.01 17.00
N GLN A 143 -23.88 -62.23 18.31
CA GLN A 143 -24.73 -61.39 19.16
C GLN A 143 -24.16 -59.97 19.29
N GLU A 144 -22.85 -59.83 19.50
CA GLU A 144 -22.20 -58.52 19.57
C GLU A 144 -22.31 -57.75 18.25
N GLN A 145 -22.18 -58.42 17.10
CA GLN A 145 -22.40 -57.82 15.77
C GLN A 145 -23.85 -57.33 15.59
N ALA A 146 -24.84 -58.16 15.96
CA ALA A 146 -26.25 -57.76 15.86
C ALA A 146 -26.58 -56.53 16.72
N LEU A 147 -26.00 -56.42 17.92
CA LEU A 147 -26.18 -55.25 18.79
C LEU A 147 -25.52 -53.99 18.21
N LEU A 148 -24.36 -54.14 17.56
CA LEU A 148 -23.68 -53.03 16.91
C LEU A 148 -24.46 -52.53 15.68
N GLU A 149 -25.00 -53.44 14.88
CA GLU A 149 -25.88 -53.11 13.74
C GLU A 149 -27.13 -52.37 14.22
N GLU A 150 -27.81 -52.87 15.27
CA GLU A 150 -28.99 -52.19 15.82
C GLU A 150 -28.65 -50.79 16.37
N HIS A 151 -27.50 -50.62 17.02
CA HIS A 151 -27.05 -49.32 17.51
C HIS A 151 -26.74 -48.36 16.35
N TYR A 152 -26.10 -48.86 15.29
CA TYR A 152 -25.82 -48.08 14.08
C TYR A 152 -27.10 -47.62 13.39
N ASP A 153 -28.07 -48.52 13.21
CA ASP A 153 -29.36 -48.20 12.59
C ASP A 153 -30.13 -47.14 13.40
N ARG A 154 -30.13 -47.24 14.73
CA ARG A 154 -30.75 -46.23 15.61
C ARG A 154 -30.06 -44.88 15.50
N GLN A 155 -28.73 -44.85 15.42
CA GLN A 155 -27.99 -43.60 15.22
C GLN A 155 -28.29 -42.98 13.86
N GLN A 156 -28.36 -43.79 12.81
CA GLN A 156 -28.66 -43.30 11.47
C GLN A 156 -30.08 -42.73 11.39
N GLN A 157 -31.08 -43.41 11.96
CA GLN A 157 -32.45 -42.87 12.07
C GLN A 157 -32.51 -41.55 12.86
N ALA A 158 -31.75 -41.43 13.94
CA ALA A 158 -31.70 -40.20 14.72
C ALA A 158 -31.05 -39.04 13.95
N LEU A 159 -30.01 -39.32 13.15
CA LEU A 159 -29.39 -38.33 12.27
C LEU A 159 -30.34 -37.89 11.16
N GLU A 160 -31.00 -38.82 10.48
CA GLU A 160 -31.98 -38.50 9.43
C GLU A 160 -33.15 -37.67 9.97
N ALA A 161 -33.65 -38.00 11.16
CA ALA A 161 -34.70 -37.21 11.82
C ALA A 161 -34.22 -35.79 12.18
N ARG A 162 -32.97 -35.64 12.62
CA ARG A 162 -32.38 -34.33 12.93
C ARG A 162 -32.16 -33.50 11.68
N GLU A 163 -31.69 -34.10 10.59
CA GLU A 163 -31.53 -33.42 9.30
C GLU A 163 -32.88 -32.95 8.74
N ALA A 164 -33.92 -33.78 8.84
CA ALA A 164 -35.27 -33.39 8.42
C ALA A 164 -35.79 -32.19 9.23
N ALA A 165 -35.61 -32.20 10.56
CA ALA A 165 -36.01 -31.09 11.42
C ALA A 165 -35.24 -29.80 11.14
N LEU A 166 -33.93 -29.89 10.83
CA LEU A 166 -33.13 -28.72 10.45
C LEU A 166 -33.60 -28.13 9.11
N ARG A 167 -33.88 -28.97 8.10
CA ARG A 167 -34.42 -28.49 6.82
C ARG A 167 -35.74 -27.76 6.98
N GLU A 168 -36.65 -28.29 7.81
CA GLU A 168 -37.94 -27.63 8.08
C GLU A 168 -37.74 -26.26 8.77
N GLN A 169 -36.77 -26.15 9.69
CA GLN A 169 -36.43 -24.86 10.31
C GLN A 169 -35.80 -23.87 9.32
N GLU A 170 -34.90 -24.35 8.45
CA GLU A 170 -34.28 -23.53 7.41
C GLU A 170 -35.32 -23.00 6.42
N GLU A 171 -36.23 -23.86 5.94
CA GLU A 171 -37.32 -23.45 5.04
C GLU A 171 -38.26 -22.43 5.70
N ALA A 172 -38.61 -22.63 6.98
CA ALA A 172 -39.43 -21.67 7.73
C ALA A 172 -38.71 -20.32 7.91
N PHE A 173 -37.41 -20.34 8.20
CA PHE A 173 -36.60 -19.13 8.34
C PHE A 173 -36.46 -18.39 7.01
N GLU A 174 -36.19 -19.10 5.91
CA GLU A 174 -36.14 -18.51 4.57
C GLU A 174 -37.47 -17.88 4.18
N ALA A 175 -38.60 -18.53 4.46
CA ALA A 175 -39.91 -17.98 4.20
C ALA A 175 -40.16 -16.68 4.98
N ALA A 176 -39.83 -16.66 6.28
CA ALA A 176 -39.95 -15.47 7.12
C ALA A 176 -39.04 -14.32 6.63
N MET A 177 -37.81 -14.63 6.21
CA MET A 177 -36.89 -13.62 5.68
C MET A 177 -37.40 -13.04 4.34
N ARG A 178 -37.96 -13.87 3.45
CA ARG A 178 -38.56 -13.41 2.19
C ARG A 178 -39.74 -12.49 2.44
N GLU A 179 -40.58 -12.80 3.44
CA GLU A 179 -41.70 -11.94 3.82
C GLU A 179 -41.21 -10.59 4.37
N GLN A 180 -40.19 -10.58 5.22
CA GLN A 180 -39.61 -9.35 5.75
C GLN A 180 -38.99 -8.48 4.64
N ILE A 181 -38.30 -9.09 3.67
CA ILE A 181 -37.75 -8.38 2.51
C ILE A 181 -38.87 -7.77 1.66
N ALA A 182 -40.00 -8.48 1.48
CA ALA A 182 -41.14 -7.95 0.75
C ALA A 182 -41.75 -6.73 1.47
N GLN A 183 -41.93 -6.81 2.79
CA GLN A 183 -42.45 -5.70 3.59
C GLN A 183 -41.54 -4.46 3.55
N GLU A 184 -40.22 -4.63 3.65
CA GLU A 184 -39.28 -3.51 3.54
C GLU A 184 -39.22 -2.93 2.13
N ARG A 185 -39.35 -3.75 1.08
CA ARG A 185 -39.47 -3.25 -0.30
C ARG A 185 -40.72 -2.40 -0.49
N ASP A 186 -41.87 -2.84 -0.01
CA ASP A 186 -43.12 -2.09 -0.09
C ASP A 186 -43.03 -0.77 0.68
N ARG A 187 -42.37 -0.78 1.86
CA ARG A 187 -42.12 0.42 2.65
C ARG A 187 -41.21 1.41 1.93
N LEU A 188 -40.11 0.94 1.33
CA LEU A 188 -39.18 1.80 0.58
C LEU A 188 -39.85 2.38 -0.66
N GLN A 189 -40.65 1.59 -1.38
CA GLN A 189 -41.38 2.06 -2.55
C GLN A 189 -42.39 3.15 -2.17
N ALA A 190 -43.11 3.00 -1.06
CA ALA A 190 -44.00 4.05 -0.55
C ALA A 190 -43.25 5.34 -0.16
N GLN A 191 -42.02 5.24 0.35
CA GLN A 191 -41.18 6.40 0.65
C GLN A 191 -40.69 7.09 -0.64
N GLU A 192 -40.31 6.30 -1.65
CA GLU A 192 -39.90 6.82 -2.96
C GLU A 192 -41.04 7.57 -3.65
N ASP A 193 -42.26 7.00 -3.64
CA ASP A 193 -43.44 7.67 -4.20
C ASP A 193 -43.76 8.99 -3.46
N ALA A 194 -43.61 9.01 -2.13
CA ALA A 194 -43.80 10.23 -1.34
C ALA A 194 -42.73 11.30 -1.62
N LEU A 195 -41.49 10.90 -1.87
CA LEU A 195 -40.42 11.81 -2.27
C LEU A 195 -40.65 12.37 -3.68
N ASN A 196 -41.03 11.51 -4.63
CA ASN A 196 -41.36 11.93 -6.00
C ASN A 196 -42.51 12.94 -6.02
N GLU A 197 -43.54 12.75 -5.20
CA GLU A 197 -44.64 13.71 -5.09
C GLU A 197 -44.17 15.04 -4.47
N ARG A 198 -43.28 14.99 -3.48
CA ARG A 198 -42.69 16.19 -2.88
C ARG A 198 -41.81 16.95 -3.88
N GLU A 199 -40.99 16.26 -4.67
CA GLU A 199 -40.17 16.87 -5.72
C GLU A 199 -41.04 17.53 -6.78
N ARG A 200 -42.11 16.86 -7.22
CA ARG A 200 -43.07 17.43 -8.17
C ARG A 200 -43.69 18.73 -7.66
N LEU A 201 -44.10 18.76 -6.39
CA LEU A 201 -44.63 19.96 -5.75
C LEU A 201 -43.59 21.08 -5.62
N MET A 202 -42.34 20.75 -5.29
CA MET A 202 -41.26 21.74 -5.25
C MET A 202 -40.97 22.32 -6.63
N LEU A 203 -40.92 21.49 -7.68
CA LEU A 203 -40.70 21.95 -9.06
C LEU A 203 -41.81 22.89 -9.51
N GLN A 204 -43.07 22.58 -9.22
CA GLN A 204 -44.19 23.48 -9.51
C GLN A 204 -44.06 24.83 -8.79
N HIS A 205 -43.62 24.82 -7.52
CA HIS A 205 -43.38 26.06 -6.77
C HIS A 205 -42.20 26.85 -7.36
N PHE A 206 -41.13 26.17 -7.76
CA PHE A 206 -39.99 26.80 -8.42
C PHE A 206 -40.37 27.40 -9.78
N GLU A 207 -41.19 26.73 -10.58
CA GLU A 207 -41.68 27.26 -11.86
C GLU A 207 -42.52 28.53 -11.66
N GLN A 208 -43.34 28.57 -10.61
CA GLN A 208 -44.11 29.76 -10.24
C GLN A 208 -43.20 30.91 -9.80
N GLU A 209 -42.25 30.66 -8.88
CA GLU A 209 -41.27 31.66 -8.47
C GLU A 209 -40.39 32.13 -9.63
N TRP A 210 -40.07 31.23 -10.56
CA TRP A 210 -39.27 31.55 -11.74
C TRP A 210 -40.05 32.45 -12.69
N ALA A 211 -41.33 32.18 -12.94
CA ALA A 211 -42.18 33.04 -13.74
C ALA A 211 -42.31 34.45 -13.14
N GLU A 212 -42.51 34.56 -11.82
CA GLU A 212 -42.54 35.85 -11.12
C GLU A 212 -41.21 36.60 -11.20
N ARG A 213 -40.08 35.88 -11.09
CA ARG A 213 -38.74 36.45 -11.26
C ARG A 213 -38.45 36.84 -12.69
N GLU A 214 -38.90 36.08 -13.68
CA GLU A 214 -38.72 36.37 -15.10
C GLU A 214 -39.45 37.67 -15.48
N GLU A 215 -40.67 37.89 -14.97
CA GLU A 215 -41.37 39.17 -15.11
C GLU A 215 -40.60 40.32 -14.42
N PHE A 216 -40.06 40.09 -13.22
CA PHE A 216 -39.24 41.08 -12.50
C PHE A 216 -37.93 41.41 -13.23
N TYR A 217 -37.23 40.40 -13.76
CA TYR A 217 -36.00 40.58 -14.51
C TYR A 217 -36.24 41.18 -15.89
N ALA A 218 -37.37 40.89 -16.55
CA ALA A 218 -37.77 41.56 -17.78
C ALA A 218 -37.99 43.06 -17.53
N ALA A 219 -38.66 43.42 -16.43
CA ALA A 219 -38.82 44.82 -16.03
C ALA A 219 -37.49 45.52 -15.71
N ILE A 220 -36.55 44.81 -15.04
CA ILE A 220 -35.19 45.32 -14.80
C ILE A 220 -34.39 45.42 -16.09
N ALA A 221 -34.51 44.45 -17.01
CA ALA A 221 -33.82 44.45 -18.29
C ALA A 221 -34.29 45.61 -19.17
N ASP A 222 -35.60 45.88 -19.21
CA ASP A 222 -36.15 47.05 -19.91
C ASP A 222 -35.67 48.37 -19.28
N ALA A 223 -35.62 48.43 -17.95
CA ALA A 223 -35.04 49.58 -17.24
C ALA A 223 -33.53 49.75 -17.52
N ALA A 224 -32.77 48.65 -17.55
CA ALA A 224 -31.34 48.65 -17.85
C ALA A 224 -31.05 48.93 -19.34
N VAL A 225 -31.91 48.52 -20.26
CA VAL A 225 -31.83 48.87 -21.69
C VAL A 225 -32.06 50.37 -21.86
N GLN A 226 -33.07 50.94 -21.20
CA GLN A 226 -33.30 52.39 -21.15
C GLN A 226 -32.14 53.14 -20.47
N GLU A 227 -31.55 52.59 -19.42
CA GLU A 227 -30.37 53.14 -18.75
C GLU A 227 -29.10 53.05 -19.64
N SER A 228 -28.99 52.00 -20.47
CA SER A 228 -27.93 51.87 -21.47
C SER A 228 -28.06 52.90 -22.60
N TYR A 229 -29.30 53.29 -22.96
CA TYR A 229 -29.56 54.38 -23.88
C TYR A 229 -29.12 55.74 -23.31
N SER A 230 -29.19 55.93 -21.99
CA SER A 230 -28.64 57.10 -21.27
C SER A 230 -27.13 57.05 -21.05
N LEU A 231 -26.50 55.87 -21.08
CA LEU A 231 -25.05 55.67 -20.96
C LEU A 231 -24.31 55.69 -22.31
N LYS A 232 -24.76 56.50 -23.27
CA LYS A 232 -24.00 56.70 -24.52
C LYS A 232 -22.71 57.47 -24.23
N LYS A 233 -21.58 56.75 -24.27
CA LYS A 233 -20.23 57.29 -24.14
C LYS A 233 -19.97 58.40 -25.18
N PRO A 234 -19.17 59.43 -24.83
CA PRO A 234 -18.74 60.42 -25.80
C PRO A 234 -17.88 59.76 -26.87
N ASP A 235 -17.97 60.24 -28.10
CA ASP A 235 -17.00 59.86 -29.12
C ASP A 235 -15.67 60.53 -28.77
N LEU A 236 -14.57 59.79 -28.88
CA LEU A 236 -13.22 60.32 -28.70
C LEU A 236 -12.54 60.47 -30.08
N PRO A 237 -11.70 61.50 -30.30
CA PRO A 237 -10.93 61.64 -31.52
C PRO A 237 -10.00 60.44 -31.69
N ARG A 238 -9.95 59.89 -32.91
CA ARG A 238 -9.31 58.60 -33.21
C ARG A 238 -7.80 58.69 -33.40
N GLY A 239 -7.26 59.84 -33.77
CA GLY A 239 -5.82 59.95 -34.02
C GLY A 239 -5.00 60.05 -32.73
N THR A 240 -3.68 60.01 -32.92
CA THR A 240 -2.66 60.04 -31.87
C THR A 240 -1.90 61.36 -31.88
N SER A 241 -2.39 62.38 -32.60
CA SER A 241 -1.75 63.69 -32.59
C SER A 241 -1.87 64.31 -31.19
N HIS A 242 -0.94 65.21 -30.92
CA HIS A 242 -0.80 65.84 -29.62
C HIS A 242 -2.09 66.58 -29.22
N GLU A 243 -2.65 67.33 -30.15
CA GLU A 243 -3.88 68.09 -30.02
C GLU A 243 -5.10 67.18 -29.81
N GLU A 244 -5.12 65.99 -30.43
CA GLU A 244 -6.19 65.02 -30.24
C GLU A 244 -6.18 64.39 -28.85
N LEU A 245 -5.00 64.17 -28.25
CA LEU A 245 -4.90 63.68 -26.87
C LEU A 245 -5.38 64.72 -25.87
N LEU A 246 -5.03 66.00 -26.05
CA LEU A 246 -5.52 67.11 -25.24
C LEU A 246 -7.03 67.28 -25.38
N ALA A 247 -7.55 67.14 -26.60
CA ALA A 247 -8.98 67.15 -26.85
C ALA A 247 -9.72 66.02 -26.13
N ARG A 248 -9.10 64.85 -25.89
CA ARG A 248 -9.74 63.76 -25.11
C ARG A 248 -9.98 64.16 -23.66
N GLU A 249 -9.05 64.86 -23.02
CA GLU A 249 -9.23 65.35 -21.65
C GLU A 249 -10.30 66.45 -21.58
N ALA A 250 -10.33 67.35 -22.57
CA ALA A 250 -11.42 68.31 -22.71
C ALA A 250 -12.79 67.62 -22.84
N ILE A 251 -12.89 66.59 -23.69
CA ILE A 251 -14.13 65.82 -23.91
C ILE A 251 -14.55 65.07 -22.62
N ARG A 252 -13.59 64.54 -21.86
CA ARG A 252 -13.85 63.90 -20.57
C ARG A 252 -14.42 64.89 -19.56
N CYS A 253 -13.81 66.08 -19.44
CA CYS A 253 -14.33 67.15 -18.59
C CYS A 253 -15.75 67.58 -19.01
N LEU A 254 -16.03 67.69 -20.31
CA LEU A 254 -17.37 67.99 -20.82
C LEU A 254 -18.38 66.90 -20.43
N TYR A 255 -17.98 65.63 -20.54
CA TYR A 255 -18.83 64.49 -20.19
C TYR A 255 -19.16 64.43 -18.70
N GLU A 256 -18.18 64.68 -17.81
CA GLU A 256 -18.38 64.79 -16.36
C GLU A 256 -19.38 65.89 -15.99
N HIS A 257 -19.53 66.90 -16.84
CA HIS A 257 -20.48 68.00 -16.66
C HIS A 257 -21.77 67.84 -17.49
N GLY A 258 -22.05 66.65 -18.00
CA GLY A 258 -23.30 66.28 -18.65
C GLY A 258 -23.41 66.70 -20.12
N ILE A 259 -22.28 66.95 -20.81
CA ILE A 259 -22.22 67.24 -22.24
C ILE A 259 -21.66 66.02 -22.98
N VAL A 260 -22.51 65.34 -23.74
CA VAL A 260 -22.10 64.17 -24.53
C VAL A 260 -21.66 64.62 -25.92
N VAL A 261 -20.35 64.56 -26.14
CA VAL A 261 -19.68 64.93 -27.40
C VAL A 261 -19.84 63.82 -28.45
N LYS A 262 -20.24 64.18 -29.67
CA LYS A 262 -20.31 63.30 -30.83
C LYS A 262 -19.55 63.87 -32.02
N LYS A 263 -18.97 62.96 -32.82
CA LYS A 263 -18.12 63.30 -33.98
C LYS A 263 -17.08 64.41 -33.70
N PRO A 264 -16.21 64.25 -32.67
CA PRO A 264 -15.18 65.24 -32.41
C PRO A 264 -14.20 65.31 -33.58
N PHE A 265 -13.90 66.53 -33.99
CA PHE A 265 -12.90 66.83 -35.01
C PHE A 265 -11.92 67.85 -34.44
N VAL A 266 -10.63 67.53 -34.49
CA VAL A 266 -9.56 68.37 -33.96
C VAL A 266 -8.79 68.98 -35.12
N ARG A 267 -8.65 70.32 -35.11
CA ARG A 267 -7.90 71.07 -36.11
C ARG A 267 -6.72 71.78 -35.43
N PRO A 268 -5.46 71.43 -35.76
CA PRO A 268 -4.31 72.18 -35.27
C PRO A 268 -4.27 73.58 -35.92
N LEU A 269 -3.88 74.58 -35.13
CA LEU A 269 -3.71 75.97 -35.55
C LEU A 269 -2.25 76.42 -35.32
N PRO A 270 -1.78 77.46 -36.05
CA PRO A 270 -0.45 78.03 -35.81
C PRO A 270 -0.31 78.59 -34.38
N ARG A 271 0.93 78.58 -33.85
CA ARG A 271 1.30 79.07 -32.50
C ARG A 271 0.77 78.22 -31.34
N ASP A 272 0.85 76.89 -31.45
CA ASP A 272 0.47 75.93 -30.39
C ASP A 272 -0.97 76.13 -29.91
N ARG A 273 -1.89 76.27 -30.87
CA ARG A 273 -3.33 76.35 -30.63
C ARG A 273 -4.02 75.21 -31.34
N PHE A 274 -5.19 74.81 -30.85
CA PHE A 274 -6.04 73.86 -31.57
C PHE A 274 -7.52 74.14 -31.38
N GLU A 275 -8.31 73.77 -32.39
CA GLU A 275 -9.77 73.82 -32.35
C GLU A 275 -10.33 72.41 -32.15
N LEU A 276 -11.27 72.26 -31.22
CA LEU A 276 -12.08 71.07 -31.03
C LEU A 276 -13.52 71.39 -31.47
N CYS A 277 -13.94 70.80 -32.59
CA CYS A 277 -15.31 70.90 -33.11
C CYS A 277 -16.10 69.63 -32.79
N PHE A 278 -17.34 69.74 -32.34
CA PHE A 278 -18.17 68.57 -32.02
C PHE A 278 -19.68 68.85 -32.05
N GLU A 279 -20.46 67.79 -32.25
CA GLU A 279 -21.91 67.79 -32.09
C GLU A 279 -22.26 67.42 -30.63
N VAL A 280 -23.36 67.96 -30.10
CA VAL A 280 -23.86 67.61 -28.76
C VAL A 280 -25.03 66.63 -28.93
N LEU A 281 -24.93 65.45 -28.32
CA LEU A 281 -26.05 64.50 -28.31
C LEU A 281 -27.07 64.92 -27.23
N PRO A 282 -28.33 65.21 -27.59
CA PRO A 282 -29.36 65.45 -26.59
C PRO A 282 -29.69 64.14 -25.86
N VAL A 283 -29.49 64.13 -24.53
CA VAL A 283 -29.85 63.00 -23.67
C VAL A 283 -31.10 63.35 -22.87
N LEU A 284 -32.16 62.55 -22.99
CA LEU A 284 -33.38 62.63 -22.17
C LEU A 284 -33.26 61.62 -21.03
N VAL A 285 -33.20 62.05 -19.77
CA VAL A 285 -33.37 61.13 -18.62
C VAL A 285 -34.02 61.83 -17.43
N ASP A 286 -35.03 61.19 -16.87
CA ASP A 286 -35.54 61.41 -15.51
C ASP A 286 -34.68 60.60 -14.53
N GLY A 287 -34.07 61.27 -13.55
CA GLY A 287 -33.39 60.58 -12.44
C GLY A 287 -31.95 60.99 -12.15
N LYS A 288 -31.69 62.30 -11.99
CA LYS A 288 -30.59 62.93 -11.22
C LYS A 288 -29.15 62.36 -11.32
N LEU A 289 -28.31 63.08 -12.08
CA LEU A 289 -27.11 63.79 -11.59
C LEU A 289 -26.68 64.82 -12.66
N SER A 290 -26.89 66.11 -12.36
CA SER A 290 -26.79 67.27 -13.26
C SER A 290 -27.80 67.26 -14.42
N THR A 291 -28.47 68.39 -14.69
CA THR A 291 -29.43 68.50 -15.79
C THR A 291 -28.72 68.23 -17.13
N PRO A 292 -29.07 67.15 -17.86
CA PRO A 292 -28.46 66.86 -19.15
C PRO A 292 -28.85 67.94 -20.14
N ILE A 293 -27.86 68.41 -20.89
CA ILE A 293 -28.04 69.52 -21.82
C ILE A 293 -28.74 69.03 -23.07
N ARG A 294 -29.84 69.70 -23.43
CA ARG A 294 -30.78 69.26 -24.48
C ARG A 294 -30.46 69.84 -25.85
N SER A 295 -29.54 70.79 -25.95
CA SER A 295 -29.17 71.43 -27.22
C SER A 295 -27.76 72.02 -27.19
N SER A 296 -27.15 72.20 -28.37
CA SER A 296 -25.86 72.90 -28.52
C SER A 296 -25.89 74.32 -27.93
N GLY A 297 -27.04 75.00 -27.98
CA GLY A 297 -27.19 76.35 -27.41
C GLY A 297 -27.20 76.38 -25.88
N GLU A 298 -27.76 75.35 -25.24
CA GLU A 298 -27.69 75.19 -23.78
C GLU A 298 -26.29 74.72 -23.34
N ALA A 299 -25.61 73.93 -24.18
CA ALA A 299 -24.21 73.53 -23.94
C ALA A 299 -23.28 74.74 -24.01
N LEU A 300 -23.44 75.60 -25.01
CA LEU A 300 -22.66 76.82 -25.13
C LEU A 300 -22.81 77.71 -23.90
N LYS A 301 -24.04 77.96 -23.43
CA LYS A 301 -24.30 78.77 -22.23
C LYS A 301 -23.64 78.20 -20.97
N LYS A 302 -23.70 76.87 -20.79
CA LYS A 302 -23.07 76.21 -19.65
C LYS A 302 -21.55 76.27 -19.76
N ILE A 303 -21.01 76.11 -20.97
CA ILE A 303 -19.57 76.21 -21.21
C ILE A 303 -19.07 77.63 -20.88
N GLU A 304 -19.70 78.65 -21.45
CA GLU A 304 -19.33 80.06 -21.25
C GLU A 304 -19.43 80.50 -19.79
N LYS A 305 -20.46 80.04 -19.07
CA LYS A 305 -20.74 80.47 -17.70
C LYS A 305 -19.91 79.70 -16.66
N ASP A 306 -19.84 78.38 -16.81
CA ASP A 306 -19.41 77.48 -15.73
C ASP A 306 -18.19 76.63 -16.09
N LEU A 307 -17.94 76.31 -17.38
CA LEU A 307 -16.92 75.31 -17.76
C LEU A 307 -15.64 75.89 -18.37
N LEU A 308 -15.54 77.18 -18.71
CA LEU A 308 -14.29 77.74 -19.27
C LEU A 308 -13.07 77.52 -18.36
N LYS A 309 -13.22 77.77 -17.05
CA LYS A 309 -12.14 77.57 -16.06
C LYS A 309 -11.83 76.07 -15.85
N PRO A 310 -12.83 75.18 -15.61
CA PRO A 310 -12.60 73.74 -15.59
C PRO A 310 -11.91 73.21 -16.85
N LEU A 311 -12.32 73.65 -18.04
CA LEU A 311 -11.74 73.23 -19.31
C LEU A 311 -10.29 73.70 -19.47
N ARG A 312 -9.96 74.91 -19.01
CA ARG A 312 -8.57 75.38 -18.95
C ARG A 312 -7.70 74.51 -18.04
N ILE A 313 -8.23 74.07 -16.91
CA ILE A 313 -7.49 73.20 -15.97
C ILE A 313 -7.38 71.77 -16.54
N ALA A 314 -8.45 71.28 -17.18
CA ALA A 314 -8.52 69.93 -17.73
C ALA A 314 -7.60 69.71 -18.93
N VAL A 315 -7.31 70.76 -19.71
CA VAL A 315 -6.34 70.72 -20.80
C VAL A 315 -4.97 71.19 -20.28
N PRO A 316 -4.00 70.28 -20.07
CA PRO A 316 -2.69 70.64 -19.56
C PRO A 316 -2.03 71.68 -20.45
N GLY A 317 -1.49 72.74 -19.84
CA GLY A 317 -0.77 73.76 -20.59
C GLY A 317 -1.62 74.88 -21.18
N CYS A 318 -2.93 74.88 -20.95
CA CYS A 318 -3.80 75.92 -21.48
C CYS A 318 -3.56 77.27 -20.79
N CYS A 319 -3.01 78.23 -21.54
CA CYS A 319 -2.52 79.51 -21.01
C CYS A 319 -3.60 80.58 -20.86
N ALA A 320 -4.73 80.40 -21.54
CA ALA A 320 -5.89 81.28 -21.48
C ALA A 320 -7.18 80.46 -21.36
N ASP A 321 -8.27 81.10 -20.93
CA ASP A 321 -9.58 80.45 -20.96
C ASP A 321 -9.94 80.10 -22.41
N PRO A 322 -10.45 78.88 -22.69
CA PRO A 322 -10.76 78.48 -24.06
C PRO A 322 -11.89 79.33 -24.64
N ILE A 323 -11.85 79.57 -25.95
CA ILE A 323 -12.88 80.36 -26.63
C ILE A 323 -13.94 79.39 -27.17
N ALA A 324 -15.19 79.56 -26.75
CA ALA A 324 -16.32 78.77 -27.23
C ALA A 324 -17.12 79.53 -28.29
N GLU A 325 -17.35 78.91 -29.44
CA GLU A 325 -18.11 79.49 -30.55
C GLU A 325 -19.13 78.47 -31.09
N PRO A 326 -20.38 78.89 -31.41
CA PRO A 326 -21.31 78.03 -32.13
C PRO A 326 -20.87 77.88 -33.59
N ILE A 327 -21.05 76.68 -34.16
CA ILE A 327 -20.80 76.38 -35.58
C ILE A 327 -22.03 75.68 -36.18
N ASP A 328 -22.13 75.66 -37.51
CA ASP A 328 -23.20 74.94 -38.21
C ASP A 328 -23.18 73.45 -37.84
N GLY A 329 -24.17 73.03 -37.06
CA GLY A 329 -24.31 71.65 -36.59
C GLY A 329 -23.64 71.32 -35.25
N GLY A 330 -22.98 72.26 -34.56
CA GLY A 330 -22.25 71.91 -33.33
C GLY A 330 -21.64 73.08 -32.55
N LEU A 331 -20.59 72.78 -31.79
CA LEU A 331 -19.79 73.73 -31.02
C LEU A 331 -18.31 73.61 -31.39
N LYS A 332 -17.60 74.73 -31.26
CA LYS A 332 -16.16 74.83 -31.44
C LYS A 332 -15.52 75.40 -30.18
N LEU A 333 -14.49 74.74 -29.68
CA LEU A 333 -13.63 75.22 -28.59
C LEU A 333 -12.23 75.47 -29.11
N THR A 334 -11.67 76.65 -28.86
CA THR A 334 -10.28 76.98 -29.21
C THR A 334 -9.44 77.02 -27.95
N PHE A 335 -8.41 76.17 -27.89
CA PHE A 335 -7.46 76.10 -26.79
C PHE A 335 -6.14 76.74 -27.20
N ASP A 336 -5.57 77.55 -26.31
CA ASP A 336 -4.23 78.11 -26.44
C ASP A 336 -3.30 77.40 -25.46
N VAL A 337 -2.35 76.62 -25.97
CA VAL A 337 -1.40 75.86 -25.17
C VAL A 337 0.04 76.35 -25.31
N SER A 338 0.21 77.58 -25.85
CA SER A 338 1.50 78.24 -26.03
C SER A 338 2.14 78.62 -24.69
N GLY A 339 3.23 77.93 -24.30
CA GLY A 339 3.94 78.17 -23.04
C GLY A 339 4.17 76.93 -22.16
N THR A 340 3.72 75.77 -22.63
CA THR A 340 3.89 74.49 -21.92
C THR A 340 5.21 73.85 -22.31
N ASP A 341 6.05 73.50 -21.33
CA ASP A 341 7.22 72.65 -21.55
C ASP A 341 6.75 71.20 -21.77
N TRP A 342 6.39 70.91 -23.02
CA TRP A 342 5.89 69.60 -23.44
C TRP A 342 6.92 68.50 -23.24
N GLU A 343 8.21 68.81 -23.34
CA GLU A 343 9.27 67.84 -23.07
C GLU A 343 9.31 67.44 -21.60
N ALA A 344 9.00 68.35 -20.67
CA ALA A 344 8.91 68.04 -19.24
C ALA A 344 7.69 67.17 -18.91
N LEU A 345 6.53 67.45 -19.52
CA LEU A 345 5.31 66.66 -19.33
C LEU A 345 5.43 65.26 -19.97
N GLU A 346 6.09 65.16 -21.11
CA GLU A 346 6.37 63.89 -21.78
C GLU A 346 7.45 63.09 -21.05
N ARG A 347 8.43 63.77 -20.41
CA ARG A 347 9.35 63.15 -19.43
C ARG A 347 8.62 62.62 -18.21
N ASP A 348 7.69 63.37 -17.62
CA ASP A 348 6.89 62.91 -16.48
C ASP A 348 5.95 61.75 -16.86
N ARG A 349 5.38 61.78 -18.06
CA ARG A 349 4.54 60.69 -18.58
C ARG A 349 5.35 59.43 -18.86
N LYS A 350 6.54 59.56 -19.44
CA LYS A 350 7.49 58.44 -19.58
C LYS A 350 7.92 57.93 -18.21
N ALA A 351 8.24 58.81 -17.27
CA ALA A 351 8.61 58.42 -15.91
C ALA A 351 7.50 57.68 -15.15
N ARG A 352 6.22 58.05 -15.35
CA ARG A 352 5.07 57.32 -14.79
C ARG A 352 4.79 56.00 -15.49
N ALA A 353 4.91 55.94 -16.81
CA ALA A 353 4.83 54.67 -17.55
C ALA A 353 5.99 53.73 -17.17
N ASP A 354 7.15 54.29 -16.86
CA ASP A 354 8.34 53.61 -16.37
C ASP A 354 8.33 53.38 -14.84
N ALA A 355 7.23 53.64 -14.13
CA ALA A 355 7.10 53.30 -12.71
C ALA A 355 6.33 51.97 -12.57
N ILE A 356 6.85 51.02 -11.78
CA ILE A 356 6.05 49.89 -11.29
C ILE A 356 5.22 50.44 -10.13
N HIS A 357 3.91 50.30 -10.20
CA HIS A 357 3.02 50.68 -9.11
C HIS A 357 2.64 49.44 -8.31
N ASP A 358 3.16 49.34 -7.09
CA ASP A 358 2.68 48.35 -6.13
C ASP A 358 1.49 48.90 -5.31
N PRO A 359 0.57 48.02 -4.90
CA PRO A 359 -0.54 48.40 -4.04
C PRO A 359 -0.05 48.84 -2.65
N ASP A 360 -0.96 49.40 -1.85
CA ASP A 360 -0.66 49.81 -0.47
C ASP A 360 -0.01 48.66 0.33
N PRO A 361 0.99 48.91 1.20
CA PRO A 361 1.67 47.86 1.96
C PRO A 361 0.74 46.94 2.77
N SER A 362 -0.44 47.42 3.17
CA SER A 362 -1.46 46.63 3.88
C SER A 362 -2.26 45.67 2.99
N HIS A 363 -2.00 45.63 1.68
CA HIS A 363 -2.77 44.82 0.73
C HIS A 363 -2.73 43.33 1.08
N LEU A 364 -1.59 42.81 1.57
CA LEU A 364 -1.44 41.39 1.89
C LEU A 364 -2.25 41.01 3.14
N ALA A 365 -2.21 41.86 4.17
CA ALA A 365 -3.04 41.68 5.37
C ALA A 365 -4.53 41.71 5.02
N THR A 366 -4.94 42.64 4.15
CA THR A 366 -6.32 42.73 3.63
C THR A 366 -6.69 41.47 2.84
N PHE A 367 -5.78 41.00 1.97
CA PHE A 367 -5.97 39.77 1.20
C PHE A 367 -6.18 38.56 2.10
N VAL A 368 -5.36 38.39 3.14
CA VAL A 368 -5.48 37.27 4.10
C VAL A 368 -6.78 37.35 4.91
N LYS A 369 -7.16 38.55 5.34
CA LYS A 369 -8.41 38.79 6.09
C LYS A 369 -9.65 38.47 5.27
N GLU A 370 -9.66 38.86 4.00
CA GLU A 370 -10.82 38.68 3.13
C GLU A 370 -11.00 37.25 2.63
N ASN A 371 -9.90 36.50 2.50
CA ASN A 371 -9.88 35.19 1.86
C ASN A 371 -9.50 34.09 2.89
N PRO A 372 -10.46 33.27 3.36
CA PRO A 372 -10.19 32.19 4.31
C PRO A 372 -9.45 31.02 3.64
N GLN A 373 -9.55 30.85 2.33
CA GLN A 373 -8.81 29.86 1.55
C GLN A 373 -7.90 30.55 0.56
N ILE A 374 -6.60 30.24 0.64
CA ILE A 374 -5.57 30.79 -0.22
C ILE A 374 -4.80 29.63 -0.85
N CYS A 375 -4.78 29.61 -2.17
CA CYS A 375 -3.92 28.72 -2.95
C CYS A 375 -2.69 29.48 -3.42
N LEU A 376 -1.53 28.85 -3.36
CA LEU A 376 -0.27 29.42 -3.81
C LEU A 376 0.38 28.50 -4.85
N MET A 377 0.56 29.02 -6.05
CA MET A 377 1.16 28.31 -7.17
C MET A 377 2.44 29.00 -7.62
N GLY A 378 3.53 28.26 -7.70
CA GLY A 378 4.82 28.79 -8.14
C GLY A 378 5.90 27.72 -8.22
N ASP A 379 6.86 27.94 -9.10
CA ASP A 379 8.01 27.06 -9.28
C ASP A 379 9.03 27.21 -8.15
N SER A 380 9.97 26.27 -8.09
CA SER A 380 11.06 26.30 -7.11
C SER A 380 11.95 27.52 -7.31
N GLY A 381 12.24 28.24 -6.22
CA GLY A 381 13.12 29.42 -6.23
C GLY A 381 12.40 30.77 -6.47
N GLU A 382 11.07 30.78 -6.61
CA GLU A 382 10.26 31.99 -6.86
C GLU A 382 9.78 32.69 -5.58
N GLY A 383 10.33 32.35 -4.40
CA GLY A 383 9.96 32.94 -3.11
C GLY A 383 8.71 32.35 -2.44
N LYS A 384 8.30 31.14 -2.85
CA LYS A 384 7.14 30.41 -2.31
C LYS A 384 7.22 30.26 -0.78
N THR A 385 8.33 29.73 -0.26
CA THR A 385 8.54 29.49 1.19
C THR A 385 8.45 30.77 2.00
N THR A 386 9.12 31.84 1.56
CA THR A 386 9.09 33.16 2.21
C THR A 386 7.66 33.71 2.28
N LEU A 387 6.90 33.60 1.17
CA LEU A 387 5.52 34.06 1.14
C LEU A 387 4.61 33.21 2.03
N ILE A 388 4.80 31.88 2.06
CA ILE A 388 4.06 30.97 2.95
C ILE A 388 4.20 31.41 4.41
N ASN A 389 5.44 31.67 4.86
CA ASN A 389 5.70 32.08 6.24
C ASN A 389 4.98 33.40 6.57
N ASN A 390 5.07 34.39 5.67
CA ASN A 390 4.37 35.66 5.84
C ASN A 390 2.83 35.49 5.84
N LEU A 391 2.29 34.62 4.99
CA LEU A 391 0.85 34.32 4.97
C LEU A 391 0.40 33.65 6.26
N ILE A 392 1.14 32.68 6.78
CA ILE A 392 0.83 31.99 8.05
C ILE A 392 0.80 33.01 9.20
N LEU A 393 1.82 33.87 9.31
CA LEU A 393 1.86 34.91 10.35
C LEU A 393 0.65 35.85 10.27
N LEU A 394 0.28 36.29 9.07
CA LEU A 394 -0.91 37.14 8.87
C LEU A 394 -2.22 36.39 9.16
N MET A 395 -2.27 35.09 8.87
CA MET A 395 -3.43 34.24 9.20
C MET A 395 -3.58 34.07 10.71
N GLU A 396 -2.48 33.88 11.44
CA GLU A 396 -2.46 33.82 12.91
C GLU A 396 -2.94 35.15 13.50
N GLN A 397 -2.42 36.28 13.01
CA GLN A 397 -2.85 37.62 13.43
C GLN A 397 -4.34 37.90 13.19
N ASP A 398 -4.90 37.47 12.06
CA ASP A 398 -6.34 37.66 11.75
C ASP A 398 -7.24 36.76 12.61
N LEU A 399 -6.77 35.56 12.97
CA LEU A 399 -7.53 34.61 13.78
C LEU A 399 -7.49 34.93 15.29
N GLY A 400 -6.43 35.58 15.77
CA GLY A 400 -6.28 36.06 17.15
C GLY A 400 -5.34 35.19 18.00
N GLU A 401 -5.62 35.07 19.30
CA GLU A 401 -4.80 34.26 20.22
C GLU A 401 -5.14 32.76 20.14
N ASN A 402 -4.19 31.90 20.52
CA ASN A 402 -4.33 30.44 20.60
C ASN A 402 -4.72 29.74 19.27
N VAL A 403 -4.12 30.17 18.17
CA VAL A 403 -4.32 29.54 16.85
C VAL A 403 -3.54 28.23 16.77
N GLY A 404 -4.23 27.13 16.42
CA GLY A 404 -3.57 25.88 16.11
C GLY A 404 -3.15 25.84 14.64
N LEU A 405 -1.88 25.53 14.36
CA LEU A 405 -1.38 25.31 13.01
C LEU A 405 -1.16 23.81 12.78
N ILE A 406 -1.82 23.27 11.75
CA ILE A 406 -1.68 21.89 11.32
C ILE A 406 -0.97 21.91 9.96
N LEU A 407 0.30 21.53 9.98
CA LEU A 407 1.13 21.42 8.77
C LEU A 407 1.08 19.99 8.23
N THR A 408 0.78 19.88 6.94
CA THR A 408 0.87 18.66 6.14
C THR A 408 1.90 18.87 5.05
N ASN A 409 2.97 18.08 5.05
CA ASN A 409 3.98 18.11 4.00
C ASN A 409 4.35 16.67 3.62
N PRO A 410 3.98 16.19 2.41
CA PRO A 410 4.32 14.83 1.97
C PRO A 410 5.81 14.65 1.65
N LYS A 411 6.57 15.75 1.49
CA LYS A 411 8.00 15.77 1.21
C LYS A 411 8.72 16.79 2.12
N PRO A 412 8.81 16.52 3.43
CA PRO A 412 9.50 17.42 4.34
C PRO A 412 10.96 17.59 3.91
N ASN A 413 11.42 18.84 3.89
CA ASN A 413 12.79 19.24 3.60
C ASN A 413 13.43 19.89 4.83
N GLU A 414 14.71 20.29 4.74
CA GLU A 414 15.44 20.93 5.85
C GLU A 414 14.79 22.25 6.33
N GLU A 415 14.01 22.91 5.47
CA GLU A 415 13.28 24.14 5.78
C GLU A 415 11.92 23.88 6.46
N THR A 416 11.47 22.62 6.52
CA THR A 416 10.19 22.26 7.12
C THR A 416 10.31 22.28 8.64
N ASP A 417 9.49 23.09 9.30
CA ASP A 417 9.40 23.08 10.77
C ASP A 417 8.75 21.78 11.25
N LEU A 418 9.59 20.80 11.59
CA LEU A 418 9.18 19.48 12.07
C LEU A 418 8.38 19.54 13.37
N SER A 419 8.48 20.63 14.16
CA SER A 419 7.70 20.78 15.39
C SER A 419 6.21 21.04 15.14
N LYS A 420 5.88 21.57 13.95
CA LYS A 420 4.52 21.89 13.52
C LYS A 420 3.95 20.85 12.55
N LEU A 421 4.80 19.99 12.01
CA LEU A 421 4.45 18.95 11.05
C LEU A 421 3.65 17.83 11.73
N LYS A 422 2.38 17.68 11.35
CA LYS A 422 1.51 16.61 11.85
C LYS A 422 1.50 15.38 10.95
N TYR A 423 1.51 15.60 9.64
CA TYR A 423 1.44 14.55 8.63
C TYR A 423 2.64 14.66 7.69
N ALA A 424 3.50 13.64 7.72
CA ALA A 424 4.89 13.69 7.27
C ALA A 424 5.22 12.62 6.22
N ASP A 425 4.28 12.30 5.33
CA ASP A 425 4.50 11.43 4.16
C ASP A 425 3.25 11.44 3.25
N PHE A 426 3.35 10.77 2.11
CA PHE A 426 2.25 10.64 1.17
C PHE A 426 1.04 9.89 1.73
N ASP A 427 1.28 8.85 2.51
CA ASP A 427 0.22 7.95 3.00
C ASP A 427 -0.63 8.64 4.08
N SER A 428 0.00 9.40 4.97
CA SER A 428 -0.66 10.15 6.04
C SER A 428 -1.12 11.55 5.60
N SER A 429 -0.60 12.12 4.51
CA SER A 429 -0.98 13.47 4.06
C SER A 429 -2.47 13.62 3.74
N ILE A 430 -3.14 12.54 3.35
CA ILE A 430 -4.59 12.54 3.13
C ILE A 430 -5.38 12.73 4.44
N PHE A 431 -4.82 12.29 5.58
CA PHE A 431 -5.43 12.51 6.89
C PHE A 431 -5.47 13.99 7.26
N GLY A 432 -4.51 14.80 6.80
CA GLY A 432 -4.59 16.25 6.95
C GLY A 432 -5.81 16.85 6.26
N LEU A 433 -6.14 16.36 5.05
CA LEU A 433 -7.33 16.79 4.30
C LEU A 433 -8.62 16.27 4.92
N LEU A 434 -8.62 15.02 5.39
CA LEU A 434 -9.75 14.43 6.10
C LEU A 434 -10.02 15.17 7.42
N GLU A 435 -8.97 15.53 8.17
CA GLU A 435 -9.10 16.30 9.40
C GLU A 435 -9.66 17.70 9.12
N ALA A 436 -9.12 18.41 8.11
CA ALA A 436 -9.66 19.69 7.70
C ALA A 436 -11.13 19.58 7.27
N ALA A 437 -11.46 18.65 6.36
CA ALA A 437 -12.82 18.47 5.85
C ALA A 437 -13.81 18.12 6.98
N THR A 438 -13.43 17.21 7.87
CA THR A 438 -14.25 16.78 9.01
C THR A 438 -14.47 17.93 9.98
N GLU A 439 -13.42 18.67 10.33
CA GLU A 439 -13.51 19.81 11.24
C GLU A 439 -14.42 20.91 10.67
N ILE A 440 -14.26 21.23 9.39
CA ILE A 440 -15.03 22.27 8.70
C ILE A 440 -16.51 21.88 8.64
N LEU A 441 -16.82 20.65 8.22
CA LEU A 441 -18.19 20.16 8.14
C LEU A 441 -18.84 20.06 9.53
N TYR A 442 -18.09 19.62 10.54
CA TYR A 442 -18.55 19.57 11.92
C TYR A 442 -18.90 20.97 12.47
N ARG A 443 -18.02 21.97 12.26
CA ARG A 443 -18.29 23.36 12.67
C ARG A 443 -19.48 23.96 11.93
N LEU A 444 -19.63 23.66 10.63
CA LEU A 444 -20.78 24.09 9.84
C LEU A 444 -22.09 23.49 10.37
N ASP A 445 -22.09 22.21 10.72
CA ASP A 445 -23.25 21.52 11.30
C ASP A 445 -23.62 22.14 12.66
N LEU A 446 -22.66 22.31 13.57
CA LEU A 446 -22.87 22.97 14.86
C LEU A 446 -23.38 24.41 14.73
N ASN A 447 -22.78 25.20 13.84
CA ASN A 447 -23.23 26.58 13.58
C ASN A 447 -24.65 26.59 13.01
N THR A 448 -24.97 25.69 12.09
CA THR A 448 -26.31 25.59 11.50
C THR A 448 -27.34 25.24 12.56
N ASN A 449 -27.06 24.24 13.40
CA ASN A 449 -27.94 23.82 14.49
C ASN A 449 -28.12 24.95 15.53
N ALA A 450 -27.04 25.61 15.95
CA ALA A 450 -27.12 26.74 16.88
C ALA A 450 -27.89 27.94 16.29
N LEU A 451 -27.76 28.21 14.99
CA LEU A 451 -28.52 29.25 14.30
C LEU A 451 -30.01 28.89 14.18
N LEU A 452 -30.34 27.62 13.95
CA LEU A 452 -31.73 27.14 13.95
C LEU A 452 -32.35 27.23 15.35
N GLU A 453 -31.61 26.86 16.39
CA GLU A 453 -32.02 27.02 17.78
C GLU A 453 -32.17 28.49 18.19
N ARG A 454 -31.33 29.40 17.67
CA ARG A 454 -31.51 30.84 17.90
C ARG A 454 -32.82 31.40 17.37
N ARG A 455 -33.42 30.78 16.35
CA ARG A 455 -34.74 31.18 15.85
C ARG A 455 -35.84 30.86 16.85
N THR A 456 -35.64 29.86 17.72
CA THR A 456 -36.60 29.48 18.77
C THR A 456 -36.23 30.11 20.12
N ILE A 457 -34.93 30.25 20.42
CA ILE A 457 -34.38 30.80 21.66
C ILE A 457 -33.32 31.87 21.30
N PRO A 458 -33.70 33.16 21.22
CA PRO A 458 -32.82 34.22 20.73
C PRO A 458 -31.46 34.36 21.45
N ASP A 459 -31.40 33.99 22.73
CA ASP A 459 -30.22 34.12 23.58
C ASP A 459 -29.28 32.89 23.56
N ASN A 460 -29.58 31.86 22.76
CA ASN A 460 -28.72 30.67 22.68
C ASN A 460 -27.31 31.07 22.22
N PRO A 461 -26.22 30.81 22.96
CA PRO A 461 -24.88 31.20 22.53
C PRO A 461 -24.46 30.45 21.25
N LEU A 462 -23.74 31.14 20.36
CA LEU A 462 -23.09 30.45 19.24
C LEU A 462 -21.90 29.64 19.76
N PRO A 463 -21.59 28.50 19.11
CA PRO A 463 -20.39 27.74 19.42
C PRO A 463 -19.14 28.63 19.29
N ILE A 464 -18.26 28.55 20.27
CA ILE A 464 -16.94 29.20 20.22
C ILE A 464 -15.93 28.13 19.82
N PHE A 465 -15.24 28.36 18.72
CA PHE A 465 -14.24 27.42 18.21
C PHE A 465 -12.83 27.94 18.42
N THR A 466 -11.92 27.02 18.74
CA THR A 466 -10.47 27.28 18.68
C THR A 466 -10.07 27.57 17.23
N PRO A 467 -9.38 28.68 16.94
CA PRO A 467 -8.99 28.99 15.59
C PRO A 467 -7.95 28.00 15.06
N LEU A 468 -8.09 27.58 13.79
CA LEU A 468 -7.19 26.62 13.15
C LEU A 468 -6.71 27.11 11.79
N ILE A 469 -5.45 26.83 11.50
CA ILE A 469 -4.84 27.00 10.18
C ILE A 469 -4.43 25.61 9.69
N TYR A 470 -4.96 25.21 8.54
CA TYR A 470 -4.46 24.04 7.83
C TYR A 470 -3.55 24.50 6.70
N PHE A 471 -2.30 24.06 6.74
CA PHE A 471 -1.34 24.31 5.68
C PHE A 471 -0.95 23.00 5.00
N PHE A 472 -1.18 22.94 3.69
CA PHE A 472 -0.81 21.83 2.83
C PHE A 472 0.31 22.28 1.88
N ASP A 473 1.53 21.78 2.10
CA ASP A 473 2.60 21.96 1.14
C ASP A 473 2.58 20.85 0.08
N GLU A 474 3.08 21.17 -1.11
CA GLU A 474 3.11 20.29 -2.28
C GLU A 474 1.80 19.54 -2.54
N PHE A 475 0.66 20.22 -2.43
CA PHE A 475 -0.66 19.62 -2.57
C PHE A 475 -0.89 18.91 -3.92
N SER A 476 -0.25 19.39 -4.98
CA SER A 476 -0.30 18.74 -6.30
C SER A 476 0.18 17.29 -6.26
N GLU A 477 1.11 16.97 -5.36
CA GLU A 477 1.63 15.63 -5.14
C GLU A 477 0.65 14.77 -4.35
N ILE A 478 0.02 15.35 -3.30
CA ILE A 478 -1.07 14.70 -2.54
C ILE A 478 -2.21 14.31 -3.50
N ALA A 479 -2.67 15.27 -4.31
CA ALA A 479 -3.73 15.04 -5.28
C ALA A 479 -3.33 14.00 -6.34
N GLY A 480 -2.08 14.03 -6.80
CA GLY A 480 -1.56 13.07 -7.78
C GLY A 480 -1.59 11.61 -7.29
N VAL A 481 -1.35 11.39 -6.01
CA VAL A 481 -1.42 10.06 -5.38
C VAL A 481 -2.88 9.65 -5.12
N TRP A 482 -3.66 10.54 -4.51
CA TRP A 482 -4.95 10.16 -3.94
C TRP A 482 -6.14 10.23 -4.90
N ASN A 483 -6.08 11.03 -5.97
CA ASN A 483 -7.14 11.06 -6.99
C ASN A 483 -7.16 9.84 -7.92
N ARG A 484 -6.32 8.83 -7.67
CA ARG A 484 -6.30 7.58 -8.44
C ARG A 484 -6.11 6.37 -7.52
N CYS A 485 -6.58 6.47 -6.29
CA CYS A 485 -6.52 5.36 -5.35
C CYS A 485 -7.53 4.28 -5.73
N LYS A 486 -7.27 3.05 -5.29
CA LYS A 486 -8.22 1.96 -5.46
C LYS A 486 -9.38 2.13 -4.46
N PRO A 487 -10.61 1.69 -4.80
CA PRO A 487 -11.75 1.78 -3.88
C PRO A 487 -11.46 1.15 -2.51
N GLU A 488 -10.77 0.01 -2.48
CA GLU A 488 -10.46 -0.70 -1.24
C GLU A 488 -9.51 0.11 -0.34
N VAL A 489 -8.53 0.79 -0.95
CA VAL A 489 -7.57 1.64 -0.23
C VAL A 489 -8.26 2.90 0.30
N MET A 490 -9.19 3.46 -0.47
CA MET A 490 -9.97 4.61 -0.01
C MET A 490 -10.81 4.26 1.22
N GLU A 491 -11.52 3.12 1.20
CA GLU A 491 -12.32 2.67 2.35
C GLU A 491 -11.45 2.37 3.58
N GLU A 492 -10.30 1.69 3.40
CA GLU A 492 -9.35 1.42 4.49
C GLU A 492 -8.88 2.72 5.17
N VAL A 493 -8.51 3.73 4.39
CA VAL A 493 -8.09 5.04 4.89
C VAL A 493 -9.23 5.76 5.62
N LEU A 494 -10.45 5.68 5.10
CA LEU A 494 -11.63 6.27 5.75
C LEU A 494 -11.93 5.58 7.09
N ASP A 495 -11.80 4.26 7.16
CA ASP A 495 -11.99 3.47 8.38
C ASP A 495 -10.88 3.77 9.41
N GLU A 496 -9.62 3.80 8.98
CA GLU A 496 -8.48 4.14 9.84
C GLU A 496 -8.65 5.54 10.43
N PHE A 497 -8.98 6.53 9.60
CA PHE A 497 -9.21 7.89 10.07
C PHE A 497 -10.40 7.98 11.03
N ALA A 498 -11.52 7.31 10.71
CA ALA A 498 -12.70 7.29 11.57
C ALA A 498 -12.41 6.71 12.97
N ALA A 499 -11.52 5.71 13.08
CA ALA A 499 -11.10 5.15 14.36
C ALA A 499 -10.33 6.15 15.24
N THR A 500 -9.72 7.18 14.66
CA THR A 500 -9.01 8.25 15.39
C THR A 500 -9.91 9.40 15.85
N LEU A 501 -11.14 9.47 15.33
CA LEU A 501 -12.03 10.60 15.58
C LEU A 501 -12.82 10.47 16.89
N PRO A 502 -13.13 11.59 17.56
CA PRO A 502 -14.09 11.62 18.64
C PRO A 502 -15.49 11.16 18.17
N PRO A 503 -16.30 10.50 19.03
CA PRO A 503 -17.62 9.97 18.66
C PRO A 503 -18.57 11.01 18.05
N GLU A 504 -18.49 12.25 18.53
CA GLU A 504 -19.30 13.39 18.07
C GLU A 504 -19.01 13.86 16.64
N LYS A 505 -17.91 13.40 16.03
CA LYS A 505 -17.54 13.73 14.64
C LYS A 505 -17.80 12.58 13.66
N LEU A 506 -18.18 11.40 14.15
CA LEU A 506 -18.38 10.21 13.31
C LEU A 506 -19.52 10.39 12.30
N HIS A 507 -20.59 11.12 12.64
CA HIS A 507 -21.69 11.38 11.70
C HIS A 507 -21.26 12.21 10.48
N VAL A 508 -20.22 13.04 10.63
CA VAL A 508 -19.63 13.79 9.51
C VAL A 508 -18.87 12.85 8.58
N MET A 509 -18.22 11.82 9.10
CA MET A 509 -17.53 10.82 8.29
C MET A 509 -18.49 10.03 7.41
N ASP A 510 -19.68 9.68 7.93
CA ASP A 510 -20.72 9.02 7.13
C ASP A 510 -21.16 9.89 5.94
N PHE A 511 -21.18 11.21 6.12
CA PHE A 511 -21.49 12.16 5.05
C PHE A 511 -20.35 12.26 4.03
N ILE A 512 -19.10 12.31 4.50
CA ILE A 512 -17.90 12.33 3.63
C ILE A 512 -17.87 11.06 2.77
N ARG A 513 -18.01 9.88 3.39
CA ARG A 513 -17.98 8.57 2.71
C ARG A 513 -18.97 8.48 1.55
N LYS A 514 -20.17 9.06 1.70
CA LYS A 514 -21.21 9.07 0.65
C LYS A 514 -20.90 9.97 -0.55
N ARG A 515 -19.91 10.86 -0.46
CA ARG A 515 -19.69 11.95 -1.43
C ARG A 515 -18.29 12.02 -2.00
N VAL A 516 -17.35 11.23 -1.50
CA VAL A 516 -16.03 11.09 -2.08
C VAL A 516 -16.02 9.96 -3.11
N SER A 517 -15.15 10.08 -4.12
CA SER A 517 -14.91 9.00 -5.07
C SER A 517 -13.42 8.65 -5.17
N PRO A 518 -13.07 7.39 -5.45
CA PRO A 518 -11.65 6.98 -5.57
C PRO A 518 -10.90 7.72 -6.69
N SER A 519 -11.61 8.14 -7.75
CA SER A 519 -11.07 8.87 -8.91
C SER A 519 -10.84 10.37 -8.68
N SER A 520 -11.29 10.91 -7.55
CA SER A 520 -11.13 12.33 -7.21
C SER A 520 -11.05 12.53 -5.70
N PHE A 521 -10.51 11.56 -4.95
CA PHE A 521 -10.65 11.52 -3.51
C PHE A 521 -10.13 12.80 -2.81
N ALA A 522 -8.88 13.18 -3.09
CA ALA A 522 -8.31 14.42 -2.54
C ALA A 522 -9.03 15.67 -3.08
N GLY A 523 -9.45 15.67 -4.35
CA GLY A 523 -10.24 16.75 -4.94
C GLY A 523 -11.62 16.92 -4.29
N ASP A 524 -12.29 15.83 -3.94
CA ASP A 524 -13.60 15.84 -3.29
C ASP A 524 -13.49 16.29 -1.82
N LEU A 525 -12.45 15.84 -1.11
CA LEU A 525 -12.14 16.34 0.23
C LEU A 525 -11.82 17.85 0.20
N LEU A 526 -11.06 18.29 -0.79
CA LEU A 526 -10.73 19.70 -0.98
C LEU A 526 -11.99 20.56 -1.22
N LYS A 527 -12.98 20.06 -1.94
CA LYS A 527 -14.27 20.75 -2.12
C LYS A 527 -15.01 20.95 -0.80
N PHE A 528 -14.91 20.03 0.17
CA PHE A 528 -15.44 20.26 1.51
C PHE A 528 -14.66 21.35 2.24
N CYS A 529 -13.34 21.33 2.10
CA CYS A 529 -12.45 22.32 2.69
C CYS A 529 -12.72 23.75 2.18
N TRP A 530 -13.17 23.91 0.93
CA TRP A 530 -13.55 25.20 0.37
C TRP A 530 -14.92 25.74 0.81
N ARG A 531 -15.69 24.97 1.59
CA ARG A 531 -16.96 25.42 2.17
C ARG A 531 -16.80 26.30 3.41
N VAL A 532 -15.56 26.64 3.80
CA VAL A 532 -15.27 27.50 4.96
C VAL A 532 -15.79 28.92 4.77
N GLY A 533 -16.50 29.43 5.78
CA GLY A 533 -16.84 30.84 5.93
C GLY A 533 -15.99 31.54 6.99
N ARG A 534 -16.27 32.82 7.24
CA ARG A 534 -15.57 33.61 8.27
C ARG A 534 -15.97 33.19 9.70
N SER A 535 -17.13 32.54 9.87
CA SER A 535 -17.70 32.15 11.17
C SER A 535 -17.04 30.91 11.78
N GLU A 536 -16.34 30.11 10.98
CA GLU A 536 -15.83 28.81 11.38
C GLU A 536 -14.45 28.90 12.04
N LYS A 537 -13.80 30.08 12.03
CA LYS A 537 -12.45 30.30 12.57
C LYS A 537 -11.40 29.31 12.03
N VAL A 538 -11.58 28.86 10.78
CA VAL A 538 -10.61 28.03 10.07
C VAL A 538 -10.06 28.83 8.89
N LYS A 539 -8.74 28.75 8.67
CA LYS A 539 -8.11 29.20 7.42
C LYS A 539 -7.33 28.07 6.77
N LEU A 540 -7.24 28.13 5.44
CA LEU A 540 -6.56 27.15 4.62
C LEU A 540 -5.51 27.82 3.74
N LEU A 541 -4.30 27.29 3.79
CA LEU A 541 -3.23 27.61 2.87
C LEU A 541 -2.84 26.34 2.11
N ILE A 542 -2.89 26.41 0.78
CA ILE A 542 -2.58 25.26 -0.08
C ILE A 542 -1.49 25.69 -1.06
N ALA A 543 -0.30 25.13 -0.91
CA ALA A 543 0.83 25.43 -1.78
C ALA A 543 1.13 24.24 -2.70
N GLY A 544 1.60 24.52 -3.92
CA GLY A 544 2.08 23.49 -4.83
C GLY A 544 2.65 24.10 -6.10
N GLN A 545 3.43 23.31 -6.83
CA GLN A 545 4.01 23.76 -8.10
C GLN A 545 2.94 23.82 -9.22
N ASN A 546 1.97 22.89 -9.19
CA ASN A 546 0.94 22.77 -10.23
C ASN A 546 -0.46 22.56 -9.64
N LEU A 547 -1.16 23.67 -9.36
CA LEU A 547 -2.52 23.67 -8.82
C LEU A 547 -3.61 23.80 -9.91
N LYS A 548 -3.35 23.32 -11.13
CA LYS A 548 -4.37 23.25 -12.20
C LYS A 548 -5.57 22.44 -11.76
N ALA A 549 -6.77 22.87 -12.15
CA ALA A 549 -8.03 22.16 -11.88
C ALA A 549 -7.95 20.67 -12.22
N SER A 550 -7.41 20.34 -13.40
CA SER A 550 -7.22 18.98 -13.87
C SER A 550 -6.22 18.18 -13.05
N SER A 551 -5.13 18.81 -12.58
CA SER A 551 -4.10 18.18 -11.75
C SER A 551 -4.64 17.80 -10.38
N ILE A 552 -5.47 18.68 -9.78
CA ILE A 552 -6.03 18.48 -8.45
C ILE A 552 -7.38 17.74 -8.44
N GLY A 553 -7.93 17.41 -9.61
CA GLY A 553 -9.17 16.64 -9.72
C GLY A 553 -10.44 17.43 -9.40
N VAL A 554 -10.47 18.74 -9.70
CA VAL A 554 -11.64 19.61 -9.48
C VAL A 554 -12.02 20.35 -10.77
N LEU A 555 -13.20 20.98 -10.77
CA LEU A 555 -13.62 21.81 -11.89
C LEU A 555 -12.98 23.20 -11.78
N ILE A 556 -12.74 23.86 -12.92
CA ILE A 556 -12.23 25.25 -12.96
C ILE A 556 -13.19 26.19 -12.20
N THR A 557 -14.49 25.91 -12.26
CA THR A 557 -15.52 26.64 -11.52
C THR A 557 -15.37 26.55 -10.01
N ASP A 558 -14.91 25.41 -9.49
CA ASP A 558 -14.68 25.22 -8.05
C ASP A 558 -13.50 26.10 -7.61
N LEU A 559 -12.41 26.08 -8.40
CA LEU A 559 -11.28 26.96 -8.15
C LEU A 559 -11.68 28.43 -8.18
N ASN A 560 -12.62 28.87 -9.03
CA ASN A 560 -13.04 30.28 -9.13
C ASN A 560 -13.58 30.85 -7.79
N GLN A 561 -13.94 29.97 -6.86
CA GLN A 561 -14.42 30.35 -5.53
C GLN A 561 -13.30 30.53 -4.50
N THR A 562 -12.04 30.38 -4.90
CA THR A 562 -10.85 30.46 -4.03
C THR A 562 -9.92 31.59 -4.48
N ALA A 563 -9.20 32.17 -3.52
CA ALA A 563 -8.14 33.12 -3.83
C ALA A 563 -6.88 32.37 -4.24
N ILE A 564 -6.24 32.80 -5.34
CA ILE A 564 -5.02 32.16 -5.83
C ILE A 564 -3.92 33.20 -6.05
N LEU A 565 -2.72 32.84 -5.61
CA LEU A 565 -1.49 33.58 -5.80
C LEU A 565 -0.62 32.84 -6.81
N TYR A 566 -0.21 33.52 -7.87
CA TYR A 566 0.68 32.96 -8.89
C TYR A 566 2.05 33.64 -8.83
N LEU A 567 3.11 32.84 -8.80
CA LEU A 567 4.51 33.30 -8.77
C LEU A 567 5.27 32.78 -10.00
N GLY A 568 6.29 33.51 -10.43
CA GLY A 568 7.17 33.13 -11.55
C GLY A 568 6.39 32.87 -12.84
N GLU A 569 6.74 31.80 -13.55
CA GLU A 569 6.10 31.44 -14.83
C GLU A 569 4.62 31.06 -14.68
N ALA A 570 4.17 30.66 -13.48
CA ALA A 570 2.77 30.36 -13.21
C ALA A 570 1.86 31.60 -13.37
N ILE A 571 2.42 32.82 -13.34
CA ILE A 571 1.67 34.06 -13.57
C ILE A 571 0.99 34.06 -14.93
N ARG A 572 1.69 33.65 -15.99
CA ARG A 572 1.13 33.60 -17.36
C ARG A 572 -0.10 32.71 -17.40
N GLU A 573 0.03 31.55 -16.79
CA GLU A 573 -1.06 30.58 -16.69
C GLU A 573 -2.25 31.15 -15.90
N GLY A 574 -1.99 31.85 -14.80
CA GLY A 574 -3.02 32.56 -14.03
C GLY A 574 -3.79 33.57 -14.89
N ILE A 575 -3.08 34.40 -15.68
CA ILE A 575 -3.70 35.36 -16.61
C ILE A 575 -4.57 34.65 -17.65
N GLU A 576 -4.10 33.54 -18.22
CA GLU A 576 -4.84 32.81 -19.25
C GLU A 576 -6.08 32.10 -18.71
N THR A 577 -5.99 31.50 -17.53
CA THR A 577 -7.00 30.55 -17.04
C THR A 577 -7.98 31.12 -16.02
N ARG A 578 -7.58 32.15 -15.25
CA ARG A 578 -8.39 32.71 -14.14
C ARG A 578 -8.96 34.07 -14.40
N ILE A 579 -8.27 34.87 -15.21
CA ILE A 579 -8.60 36.28 -15.38
C ILE A 579 -9.67 36.44 -16.47
N SER A 580 -10.62 37.33 -16.21
CA SER A 580 -11.64 37.72 -17.19
C SER A 580 -11.01 38.36 -18.42
N SER A 581 -11.59 38.10 -19.60
CA SER A 581 -11.06 38.55 -20.90
C SER A 581 -10.73 40.05 -20.96
N TRP A 582 -11.52 40.89 -20.30
CA TRP A 582 -11.33 42.34 -20.28
C TRP A 582 -10.10 42.82 -19.49
N GLN A 583 -9.56 42.03 -18.56
CA GLN A 583 -8.34 42.37 -17.81
C GLN A 583 -7.07 41.75 -18.40
N LYS A 584 -7.19 40.70 -19.21
CA LYS A 584 -6.04 39.92 -19.70
C LYS A 584 -5.00 40.78 -20.40
N GLU A 585 -5.43 41.67 -21.29
CA GLU A 585 -4.51 42.53 -22.04
C GLU A 585 -3.71 43.46 -21.12
N SER A 586 -4.38 44.12 -20.18
CA SER A 586 -3.74 45.01 -19.20
C SER A 586 -2.74 44.27 -18.32
N LEU A 587 -3.10 43.08 -17.82
CA LEU A 587 -2.21 42.29 -16.95
C LEU A 587 -1.05 41.67 -17.72
N ASN A 588 -1.25 41.28 -18.99
CA ASN A 588 -0.16 40.80 -19.85
C ASN A 588 0.85 41.90 -20.15
N GLN A 589 0.39 43.14 -20.39
CA GLN A 589 1.26 44.30 -20.56
C GLN A 589 2.05 44.59 -19.28
N GLU A 590 1.40 44.57 -18.12
CA GLU A 590 2.08 44.78 -16.84
C GLU A 590 3.09 43.66 -16.53
N TYR A 591 2.74 42.40 -16.80
CA TYR A 591 3.65 41.26 -16.64
C TYR A 591 4.90 41.42 -17.51
N ALA A 592 4.73 41.75 -18.80
CA ALA A 592 5.85 41.96 -19.72
C ALA A 592 6.75 43.11 -19.25
N HIS A 593 6.14 44.21 -18.80
CA HIS A 593 6.85 45.38 -18.28
C HIS A 593 7.64 45.07 -16.99
N ARG A 594 7.02 44.38 -16.02
CA ARG A 594 7.71 43.93 -14.79
C ARG A 594 8.84 42.96 -15.11
N SER A 595 8.59 41.97 -15.98
CA SER A 595 9.60 40.98 -16.42
C SER A 595 10.81 41.66 -17.07
N GLN A 596 10.58 42.66 -17.92
CA GLN A 596 11.65 43.43 -18.55
C GLN A 596 12.48 44.19 -17.51
N LYS A 597 11.85 44.86 -16.54
CA LYS A 597 12.59 45.59 -15.50
C LYS A 597 13.36 44.67 -14.55
N VAL A 598 12.86 43.48 -14.28
CA VAL A 598 13.60 42.45 -13.54
C VAL A 598 14.82 42.01 -14.33
N ALA A 599 14.70 41.77 -15.64
CA ALA A 599 15.83 41.44 -16.51
C ALA A 599 16.88 42.58 -16.56
N GLU A 600 16.43 43.83 -16.51
CA GLU A 600 17.28 45.02 -16.41
C GLU A 600 17.85 45.27 -14.99
N LYS A 601 17.52 44.44 -13.99
CA LYS A 601 17.86 44.60 -12.57
C LYS A 601 17.37 45.93 -11.95
N LYS A 602 16.28 46.48 -12.49
CA LYS A 602 15.64 47.72 -12.02
C LYS A 602 14.40 47.48 -11.15
N ALA A 603 14.03 46.22 -10.92
CA ALA A 603 12.87 45.83 -10.12
C ALA A 603 13.17 44.54 -9.31
N ASN A 604 12.41 44.33 -8.23
CA ASN A 604 12.50 43.10 -7.45
C ASN A 604 12.04 41.91 -8.30
N ARG A 605 12.83 40.83 -8.33
CA ARG A 605 12.50 39.60 -9.05
C ARG A 605 11.31 38.85 -8.44
N PHE A 606 11.08 39.04 -7.14
CA PHE A 606 10.03 38.36 -6.41
C PHE A 606 8.75 39.21 -6.43
N TYR A 607 7.85 38.88 -7.37
CA TYR A 607 6.53 39.47 -7.47
C TYR A 607 5.51 38.40 -7.83
N GLY A 608 4.26 38.66 -7.49
CA GLY A 608 3.16 37.73 -7.71
C GLY A 608 1.94 38.39 -8.34
N LEU A 609 1.13 37.58 -9.02
CA LEU A 609 -0.22 37.93 -9.41
C LEU A 609 -1.19 37.46 -8.32
N PHE A 610 -1.89 38.43 -7.73
CA PHE A 610 -2.88 38.22 -6.69
C PHE A 610 -4.27 38.14 -7.33
N VAL A 611 -4.93 37.00 -7.18
CA VAL A 611 -6.29 36.76 -7.70
C VAL A 611 -7.25 36.52 -6.54
N PRO A 612 -7.75 37.59 -5.89
CA PRO A 612 -8.71 37.49 -4.79
C PRO A 612 -10.07 36.95 -5.26
N LYS A 613 -10.83 36.35 -4.32
CA LYS A 613 -12.18 35.84 -4.62
C LYS A 613 -13.14 36.99 -4.97
N GLY A 614 -13.67 36.98 -6.19
CA GLY A 614 -14.70 37.94 -6.63
C GLY A 614 -14.21 39.38 -6.84
N SER A 615 -12.90 39.62 -6.79
CA SER A 615 -12.29 40.95 -6.94
C SER A 615 -11.32 41.00 -8.13
N LYS A 616 -10.91 42.22 -8.51
CA LYS A 616 -9.96 42.42 -9.62
C LYS A 616 -8.59 41.87 -9.24
N ALA A 617 -7.97 41.13 -10.16
CA ALA A 617 -6.59 40.69 -9.98
C ALA A 617 -5.60 41.86 -10.13
N TYR A 618 -4.49 41.78 -9.42
CA TYR A 618 -3.46 42.82 -9.38
C TYR A 618 -2.08 42.22 -9.14
N PHE A 619 -1.03 42.96 -9.50
CA PHE A 619 0.35 42.59 -9.19
C PHE A 619 0.83 43.24 -7.90
N SER A 620 1.69 42.55 -7.17
CA SER A 620 2.45 43.14 -6.08
C SER A 620 3.81 42.46 -5.94
N THR A 621 4.81 43.22 -5.51
CA THR A 621 6.09 42.69 -5.05
C THR A 621 5.89 41.88 -3.76
N LEU A 622 6.62 40.76 -3.65
CA LEU A 622 6.53 39.90 -2.47
C LEU A 622 7.20 40.58 -1.27
N PRO A 623 6.61 40.44 -0.06
CA PRO A 623 7.23 40.93 1.16
C PRO A 623 8.54 40.18 1.44
N ASP A 624 9.48 40.89 2.07
CA ASP A 624 10.70 40.29 2.61
C ASP A 624 10.39 39.30 3.75
N GLU A 625 11.36 38.44 4.06
CA GLU A 625 11.22 37.32 5.01
C GLU A 625 10.76 37.73 6.42
N PHE A 626 11.07 38.96 6.84
CA PHE A 626 10.74 39.47 8.18
C PHE A 626 9.71 40.60 8.17
N ALA A 627 9.03 40.83 7.04
CA ALA A 627 8.13 41.98 6.88
C ALA A 627 7.03 42.05 7.98
N PHE A 628 6.58 40.90 8.49
CA PHE A 628 5.50 40.82 9.48
C PHE A 628 5.91 40.14 10.79
N SER A 629 7.22 40.00 11.05
CA SER A 629 7.73 39.46 12.31
C SER A 629 7.45 40.43 13.47
N GLN A 630 7.03 39.91 14.62
CA GLN A 630 6.60 40.71 15.79
C GLN A 630 7.68 41.68 16.33
N ASP A 631 8.95 41.43 16.04
CA ASP A 631 10.06 42.31 16.45
C ASP A 631 10.11 43.66 15.71
N ASN A 632 9.53 43.76 14.50
CA ASN A 632 9.57 45.01 13.73
C ASN A 632 8.58 46.07 14.22
N ALA A 633 7.53 45.69 14.98
CA ALA A 633 6.66 46.65 15.66
C ALA A 633 7.38 47.44 16.77
N SER A 634 8.53 46.92 17.25
CA SER A 634 9.32 47.51 18.33
C SER A 634 10.47 48.40 17.83
N LEU A 635 10.85 48.29 16.54
CA LEU A 635 12.03 48.96 15.97
C LEU A 635 11.70 50.29 15.27
N GLU A 636 10.47 50.51 14.81
CA GLU A 636 10.06 51.79 14.22
C GLU A 636 9.88 52.92 15.26
N THR A 637 9.90 52.60 16.56
CA THR A 637 9.82 53.61 17.63
C THR A 637 11.19 54.17 18.07
N VAL A 638 12.31 53.69 17.53
CA VAL A 638 13.67 54.07 17.99
C VAL A 638 14.44 54.93 16.98
N GLN A 639 13.98 55.11 15.74
CA GLN A 639 14.68 55.91 14.71
C GLN A 639 14.19 57.36 14.56
N ARG A 640 13.87 58.04 15.66
CA ARG A 640 13.80 59.50 15.71
C ARG A 640 14.34 60.03 17.03
N GLN A 641 15.66 60.25 17.09
CA GLN A 641 16.28 61.42 17.72
C GLN A 641 17.81 61.35 17.60
N ASP A 642 18.36 62.29 16.84
CA ASP A 642 19.79 62.63 16.82
C ASP A 642 20.09 63.71 17.89
N GLU A 643 21.27 63.54 18.53
CA GLU A 643 22.11 64.48 19.31
C GLU A 643 21.80 64.83 20.80
N PRO A 644 22.82 65.22 21.62
CA PRO A 644 24.05 64.50 22.00
C PRO A 644 24.27 64.44 23.56
N ALA A 645 25.24 63.63 24.00
CA ALA A 645 25.60 63.35 25.41
C ALA A 645 26.17 64.55 26.20
N PRO A 646 26.29 64.53 27.56
CA PRO A 646 27.29 63.73 28.31
C PRO A 646 26.72 63.16 29.66
N ASP A 647 27.29 62.26 30.47
CA ASP A 647 28.63 61.79 30.80
C ASP A 647 28.56 60.33 31.32
N ALA A 648 29.62 59.55 31.10
CA ALA A 648 29.83 58.20 31.62
C ALA A 648 30.29 58.19 33.10
N PRO A 649 30.36 57.02 33.77
CA PRO A 649 31.61 56.25 33.70
C PRO A 649 31.45 54.72 33.53
N THR A 650 32.09 54.21 32.47
CA THR A 650 33.12 53.14 32.43
C THR A 650 32.91 51.77 33.13
N ALA A 651 32.53 50.76 32.32
CA ALA A 651 33.15 49.43 32.00
C ALA A 651 33.85 48.55 33.09
N PRO A 652 34.07 47.21 32.92
CA PRO A 652 34.16 46.37 31.68
C PRO A 652 33.35 45.03 31.77
N GLY A 653 33.22 44.11 30.81
CA GLY A 653 33.75 43.83 29.46
C GLY A 653 33.53 42.32 29.18
N ALA A 654 32.86 41.95 28.08
CA ALA A 654 32.66 40.57 27.58
C ALA A 654 34.01 39.94 27.13
N PRO A 655 34.23 38.60 27.11
CA PRO A 655 33.86 37.77 25.93
C PRO A 655 33.95 36.21 26.11
N ASP A 656 32.87 35.44 26.24
CA ASP A 656 33.02 33.94 26.36
C ASP A 656 32.10 33.06 25.49
N LEU A 657 31.15 33.60 24.74
CA LEU A 657 30.18 32.75 24.00
C LEU A 657 30.45 32.62 22.49
N VAL A 658 31.38 33.40 21.93
CA VAL A 658 31.67 33.39 20.48
C VAL A 658 32.90 32.53 20.14
N GLN A 659 33.76 32.21 21.11
CA GLN A 659 34.95 31.35 20.89
C GLN A 659 34.67 29.84 21.02
N GLU A 660 33.51 29.45 21.55
CA GLU A 660 33.18 28.04 21.80
C GLU A 660 32.47 27.37 20.59
N LEU A 661 31.81 28.16 19.74
CA LEU A 661 31.14 27.70 18.52
C LEU A 661 32.08 27.54 17.30
N GLU A 662 33.19 28.27 17.26
CA GLU A 662 34.16 28.18 16.14
C GLU A 662 35.12 26.97 16.25
N ARG A 663 35.15 26.25 17.38
CA ARG A 663 36.04 25.10 17.59
C ARG A 663 35.51 23.75 17.11
N LEU A 664 34.23 23.62 16.80
CA LEU A 664 33.63 22.34 16.39
C LEU A 664 33.59 22.11 14.87
N TRP A 665 34.01 23.08 14.05
CA TRP A 665 33.81 23.05 12.59
C TRP A 665 35.07 22.71 11.75
N HIS A 666 36.22 22.36 12.34
CA HIS A 666 37.46 22.13 11.56
C HIS A 666 38.24 20.83 11.90
N LEU A 667 37.88 19.74 11.20
CA LEU A 667 38.71 18.66 10.59
C LEU A 667 39.60 17.73 11.49
N PRO A 668 40.14 16.57 11.01
CA PRO A 668 39.83 15.68 9.87
C PRO A 668 39.81 14.15 10.20
N SER A 669 39.57 13.33 9.17
CA SER A 669 39.61 11.86 9.16
C SER A 669 41.04 11.23 9.14
N LYS A 670 41.20 10.02 9.73
CA LYS A 670 41.87 8.81 9.18
C LYS A 670 42.36 7.80 10.25
N GLY A 671 42.30 6.50 9.89
CA GLY A 671 43.09 5.38 10.42
C GLY A 671 42.24 4.38 11.24
N ALA A 672 41.80 3.21 10.75
CA ALA A 672 42.55 2.02 10.30
C ALA A 672 43.42 1.37 11.40
N ASP A 673 42.99 0.24 11.96
CA ASP A 673 43.73 -1.02 11.86
C ASP A 673 42.85 -2.25 12.21
N PRO A 674 43.19 -3.45 11.70
CA PRO A 674 42.36 -4.64 11.60
C PRO A 674 42.67 -5.69 12.69
N ASP A 675 41.79 -6.69 12.84
CA ASP A 675 42.23 -7.99 13.34
C ASP A 675 41.51 -9.16 12.68
N ARG A 676 42.31 -10.20 12.40
CA ARG A 676 42.04 -11.36 11.54
C ARG A 676 41.86 -12.63 12.38
N THR A 677 41.55 -13.72 11.66
CA THR A 677 41.61 -15.16 12.02
C THR A 677 40.26 -15.76 12.44
N GLY A 678 39.83 -16.94 12.01
CA GLY A 678 40.37 -18.00 11.13
C GLY A 678 39.29 -19.10 11.07
N GLU A 679 38.89 -19.53 9.88
CA GLU A 679 39.19 -20.85 9.29
C GLU A 679 38.26 -22.03 9.66
N ASP A 680 37.62 -22.51 8.58
CA ASP A 680 37.53 -23.91 8.15
C ASP A 680 36.41 -24.85 8.66
N ARG A 681 35.54 -25.27 7.72
CA ARG A 681 35.07 -26.66 7.58
C ARG A 681 34.44 -26.90 6.21
N THR A 682 35.09 -27.80 5.47
CA THR A 682 34.68 -28.43 4.21
C THR A 682 33.45 -29.32 4.39
N ARG A 683 32.53 -29.34 3.39
CA ARG A 683 31.95 -30.58 2.82
C ARG A 683 30.97 -30.35 1.65
N THR A 684 31.33 -30.99 0.53
CA THR A 684 30.53 -31.75 -0.44
C THR A 684 29.41 -31.09 -1.27
N ASN A 685 29.64 -31.16 -2.58
CA ASN A 685 28.69 -30.98 -3.68
C ASN A 685 27.36 -31.73 -3.47
N ALA A 686 26.29 -30.97 -3.33
CA ALA A 686 24.96 -31.29 -3.80
C ALA A 686 24.44 -30.02 -4.47
N VAL A 687 23.82 -30.13 -5.65
CA VAL A 687 23.10 -29.01 -6.27
C VAL A 687 21.93 -28.66 -5.34
N PRO A 688 21.82 -27.45 -4.77
CA PRO A 688 20.65 -27.06 -3.99
C PRO A 688 19.82 -26.01 -4.73
N ASP A 689 18.54 -26.05 -4.40
CA ASP A 689 17.42 -25.23 -4.87
C ASP A 689 17.69 -23.73 -5.12
N PRO A 690 16.85 -23.05 -5.93
CA PRO A 690 16.86 -21.59 -6.00
C PRO A 690 16.78 -21.01 -4.60
N PHE A 691 17.71 -20.09 -4.28
CA PHE A 691 17.76 -19.42 -2.98
C PHE A 691 16.37 -18.85 -2.65
N ASP A 692 15.85 -19.10 -1.46
CA ASP A 692 14.62 -18.45 -1.03
C ASP A 692 14.92 -16.97 -0.73
N PRO A 693 14.31 -16.02 -1.46
CA PRO A 693 14.48 -14.60 -1.16
C PRO A 693 13.99 -14.23 0.24
N LEU A 694 13.08 -14.99 0.86
CA LEU A 694 12.49 -14.73 2.18
C LEU A 694 13.27 -15.33 3.35
N ASP A 695 14.32 -16.12 3.09
CA ASP A 695 15.20 -16.65 4.14
C ASP A 695 16.01 -15.49 4.78
N PRO A 696 16.07 -15.31 6.11
CA PRO A 696 16.90 -14.25 6.69
C PRO A 696 18.42 -14.44 6.51
N GLU A 697 18.90 -15.66 6.23
CA GLU A 697 20.33 -15.96 6.21
C GLU A 697 21.02 -15.56 4.88
N ILE A 698 22.16 -14.89 4.99
CA ILE A 698 23.10 -14.66 3.88
C ILE A 698 24.26 -15.63 4.05
N ASN A 699 24.17 -16.78 3.39
CA ASN A 699 25.22 -17.80 3.40
C ASN A 699 26.33 -17.52 2.34
N SER A 700 27.43 -18.26 2.44
CA SER A 700 28.59 -18.12 1.53
C SER A 700 28.23 -18.46 0.08
N SER A 701 27.45 -19.52 -0.15
CA SER A 701 26.99 -19.91 -1.48
C SER A 701 26.16 -18.83 -2.18
N LEU A 702 25.29 -18.15 -1.44
CA LEU A 702 24.48 -17.04 -1.98
C LEU A 702 25.35 -15.85 -2.34
N THR A 703 26.31 -15.53 -1.47
CA THR A 703 27.27 -14.44 -1.65
C THR A 703 28.10 -14.65 -2.92
N GLU A 704 28.65 -15.86 -3.10
CA GLU A 704 29.39 -16.23 -4.30
C GLU A 704 28.53 -16.16 -5.57
N ALA A 705 27.30 -16.66 -5.52
CA ALA A 705 26.36 -16.60 -6.64
C ALA A 705 26.03 -15.16 -7.03
N VAL A 706 25.79 -14.28 -6.05
CA VAL A 706 25.51 -12.86 -6.27
C VAL A 706 26.73 -12.16 -6.88
N LEU A 707 27.92 -12.30 -6.29
CA LEU A 707 29.12 -11.62 -6.77
C LEU A 707 29.52 -12.08 -8.18
N LYS A 708 29.46 -13.40 -8.45
CA LYS A 708 29.76 -13.97 -9.77
C LYS A 708 28.83 -13.41 -10.84
N ASN A 709 27.52 -13.41 -10.60
CA ASN A 709 26.56 -12.89 -11.57
C ASN A 709 26.63 -11.36 -11.67
N PHE A 710 26.90 -10.66 -10.57
CA PHE A 710 27.01 -9.21 -10.57
C PHE A 710 28.23 -8.71 -11.36
N ASP A 711 29.38 -9.36 -11.21
CA ASP A 711 30.60 -9.01 -11.96
C ASP A 711 30.41 -9.17 -13.48
N VAL A 712 29.57 -10.12 -13.90
CA VAL A 712 29.24 -10.35 -15.31
C VAL A 712 28.20 -9.36 -15.85
N TYR A 713 27.09 -9.16 -15.13
CA TYR A 713 25.93 -8.44 -15.67
C TYR A 713 25.84 -6.98 -15.24
N LYS A 714 26.48 -6.58 -14.14
CA LYS A 714 26.44 -5.23 -13.55
C LYS A 714 25.02 -4.64 -13.42
N SER A 715 24.02 -5.51 -13.30
CA SER A 715 22.60 -5.15 -13.29
C SER A 715 21.89 -5.83 -12.14
N GLN A 716 21.35 -5.03 -11.22
CA GLN A 716 20.61 -5.52 -10.05
C GLN A 716 19.46 -6.44 -10.47
N THR A 717 18.62 -5.99 -11.41
CA THR A 717 17.43 -6.75 -11.83
C THR A 717 17.80 -8.11 -12.41
N LYS A 718 18.83 -8.15 -13.26
CA LYS A 718 19.25 -9.38 -13.94
C LYS A 718 19.88 -10.38 -12.96
N VAL A 719 20.63 -9.90 -11.97
CA VAL A 719 21.19 -10.77 -10.92
C VAL A 719 20.09 -11.29 -10.01
N ILE A 720 19.11 -10.47 -9.65
CA ILE A 720 17.97 -10.91 -8.82
C ILE A 720 17.17 -12.01 -9.54
N GLU A 721 16.90 -11.81 -10.82
CA GLU A 721 16.20 -12.80 -11.66
C GLU A 721 17.01 -14.09 -11.80
N MET A 722 18.33 -14.02 -11.98
CA MET A 722 19.15 -15.22 -12.15
C MET A 722 19.44 -15.99 -10.86
N VAL A 723 19.58 -15.28 -9.72
CA VAL A 723 19.95 -15.91 -8.43
C VAL A 723 18.71 -16.36 -7.66
N TRP A 724 17.61 -15.60 -7.70
CA TRP A 724 16.39 -15.90 -6.93
C TRP A 724 15.16 -16.21 -7.80
N ASN A 725 15.24 -16.11 -9.13
CA ASN A 725 14.10 -16.31 -10.05
C ASN A 725 12.91 -15.39 -9.74
N VAL A 726 13.18 -14.14 -9.32
CA VAL A 726 12.16 -13.14 -8.97
C VAL A 726 12.15 -12.00 -9.98
N GLY A 727 10.98 -11.77 -10.61
CA GLY A 727 10.75 -10.64 -11.51
C GLY A 727 10.73 -9.29 -10.79
N LYS A 728 11.07 -8.21 -11.50
CA LYS A 728 11.09 -6.84 -10.95
C LYS A 728 9.69 -6.40 -10.50
N SER A 729 9.50 -6.19 -9.20
CA SER A 729 8.28 -5.60 -8.66
C SER A 729 8.57 -4.82 -7.37
N GLY A 730 8.22 -3.53 -7.35
CA GLY A 730 8.41 -2.67 -6.17
C GLY A 730 7.53 -3.03 -4.97
N THR A 731 6.45 -3.78 -5.20
CA THR A 731 5.47 -4.20 -4.18
C THR A 731 5.62 -5.67 -3.77
N SER A 732 6.53 -6.43 -4.39
CA SER A 732 6.75 -7.84 -4.05
C SER A 732 7.74 -7.98 -2.90
N ASN A 733 7.31 -8.56 -1.77
CA ASN A 733 8.18 -8.84 -0.63
C ASN A 733 9.34 -9.76 -1.03
N LYS A 734 9.12 -10.70 -1.95
CA LYS A 734 10.18 -11.55 -2.52
C LYS A 734 11.22 -10.72 -3.28
N TYR A 735 10.80 -9.73 -4.06
CA TYR A 735 11.74 -8.88 -4.81
C TYR A 735 12.49 -7.91 -3.89
N ARG A 736 11.80 -7.31 -2.91
CA ARG A 736 12.41 -6.42 -1.91
C ARG A 736 13.41 -7.15 -1.03
N ALA A 737 13.09 -8.34 -0.56
CA ALA A 737 14.01 -9.19 0.20
C ALA A 737 15.25 -9.60 -0.64
N ALA A 738 15.05 -10.02 -1.90
CA ALA A 738 16.17 -10.32 -2.81
C ALA A 738 17.04 -9.09 -3.09
N LYS A 739 16.43 -7.94 -3.33
CA LYS A 739 17.12 -6.65 -3.56
C LYS A 739 17.93 -6.24 -2.36
N TRP A 740 17.38 -6.35 -1.16
CA TRP A 740 18.08 -6.01 0.07
C TRP A 740 19.30 -6.92 0.29
N LYS A 741 19.14 -8.24 0.13
CA LYS A 741 20.24 -9.20 0.24
C LYS A 741 21.34 -8.89 -0.77
N LEU A 742 20.97 -8.64 -2.04
CA LEU A 742 21.90 -8.26 -3.08
C LEU A 742 22.70 -7.01 -2.68
N ARG A 743 22.03 -5.93 -2.30
CA ARG A 743 22.69 -4.67 -1.94
C ARG A 743 23.60 -4.85 -0.73
N ARG A 744 23.18 -5.59 0.29
CA ARG A 744 23.96 -5.87 1.51
C ARG A 744 25.21 -6.69 1.22
N ILE A 745 25.12 -7.68 0.32
CA ILE A 745 26.26 -8.44 -0.18
C ILE A 745 27.23 -7.52 -0.94
N LEU A 746 26.73 -6.71 -1.88
CA LEU A 746 27.58 -5.81 -2.66
C LEU A 746 28.31 -4.79 -1.78
N LYS A 747 27.63 -4.22 -0.77
CA LYS A 747 28.26 -3.32 0.21
C LYS A 747 29.32 -4.04 1.03
N LYS A 748 29.03 -5.23 1.55
CA LYS A 748 29.99 -5.98 2.38
C LYS A 748 31.29 -6.32 1.63
N HIS A 749 31.23 -6.37 0.29
CA HIS A 749 32.35 -6.71 -0.59
C HIS A 749 32.84 -5.52 -1.43
N ASP A 750 32.56 -4.29 -1.00
CA ASP A 750 33.02 -3.04 -1.62
C ASP A 750 32.77 -2.96 -3.14
N ARG A 751 31.62 -3.48 -3.59
CA ARG A 751 31.19 -3.39 -5.00
C ARG A 751 30.27 -2.20 -5.21
N ASN A 752 30.44 -1.52 -6.35
CA ASN A 752 29.58 -0.40 -6.72
C ASN A 752 28.12 -0.87 -6.89
N LEU A 753 27.22 -0.22 -6.16
CA LEU A 753 25.78 -0.50 -6.21
C LEU A 753 25.18 0.10 -7.49
N PRO A 754 24.38 -0.65 -8.26
CA PRO A 754 23.69 -0.09 -9.41
C PRO A 754 22.57 0.84 -8.96
N GLY A 755 22.47 2.01 -9.61
CA GLY A 755 21.43 2.99 -9.32
C GLY A 755 21.80 3.82 -8.09
N LYS A 756 21.13 3.55 -6.97
CA LYS A 756 21.24 4.34 -5.74
C LYS A 756 22.47 3.94 -4.92
N SER A 757 23.17 4.93 -4.37
CA SER A 757 24.27 4.70 -3.44
C SER A 757 23.76 4.05 -2.15
N TRP A 758 24.66 3.50 -1.31
CA TRP A 758 24.20 2.88 -0.07
C TRP A 758 23.60 3.93 0.86
N GLY A 759 22.39 3.70 1.35
CA GLY A 759 21.67 4.59 2.24
C GLY A 759 20.68 5.51 1.55
N GLU A 760 20.68 5.56 0.22
CA GLU A 760 19.62 6.22 -0.57
C GLU A 760 18.41 5.31 -0.85
N ASP A 761 18.59 3.99 -0.67
CA ASP A 761 17.49 3.03 -0.73
C ASP A 761 16.85 2.91 0.66
N PRO A 762 15.52 3.10 0.80
CA PRO A 762 14.85 3.12 2.10
C PRO A 762 14.96 1.77 2.83
N ASP A 763 15.24 0.67 2.11
CA ASP A 763 15.43 -0.65 2.70
C ASP A 763 16.87 -0.87 3.19
N ASP A 764 17.87 -0.06 2.81
CA ASP A 764 19.29 -0.30 3.15
C ASP A 764 19.58 -0.25 4.67
N PHE A 765 18.81 0.54 5.42
CA PHE A 765 18.94 0.67 6.88
C PHE A 765 18.00 -0.25 7.66
N LYS A 766 17.03 -0.87 6.99
CA LYS A 766 16.04 -1.75 7.62
C LYS A 766 16.65 -3.11 7.96
N LYS A 767 16.17 -3.70 9.05
CA LYS A 767 16.46 -5.11 9.38
C LYS A 767 15.67 -6.01 8.43
N PHE A 768 16.16 -7.22 8.15
CA PHE A 768 15.52 -8.11 7.16
C PHE A 768 14.04 -8.39 7.45
N HIS A 769 13.66 -8.54 8.72
CA HIS A 769 12.26 -8.76 9.12
C HIS A 769 11.36 -7.53 8.96
N GLU A 770 11.91 -6.33 8.78
CA GLU A 770 11.16 -5.09 8.49
C GLU A 770 10.89 -4.91 6.98
N ILE A 771 11.42 -5.83 6.16
CA ILE A 771 11.28 -5.85 4.69
C ILE A 771 10.25 -6.88 4.24
N LEU A 772 10.07 -7.94 5.04
CA LEU A 772 8.99 -8.92 4.93
C LEU A 772 7.66 -8.30 5.34
#